data_AF-A0A453KWM3-F1
#
_entry.id   AF-A0A453KWM3-F1
#
_cell.length_a   1.000
_cell.length_b   1.000
_cell.length_c   1.000
_cell.angle_alpha   90.00
_cell.angle_beta   90.00
_cell.angle_gamma   90.00
#
_symmetry.space_group_name_H-M   'P 1'
#
loop_
_entity.id
_entity.type
_entity.pdbx_description
1 polymer ?
#
loop_
_entity_poly.entity_id
_entity_poly.type
_entity_poly.pdbx_seq_one_letter_code
_entity_poly.pdbx_strand_id
1 'polypeptide(L)'
;MEAGAGLVAGSHNRNELVLIRGHEDHKPARALSGQVCEICGDEVGRTVDGDLFVACNECGFPVCRPCYEYERREGTQNCPQCKTRYKRLKGSPRVEGDEDEEDIDDLEHEFNIDDDKQLQQHGALQNSHITEAMLHGRMSYGRASEDGGEGNNTPMVGIPPIITGNRSMPVSGEFPMSAGYGHGDFSSSMHKRIHPYPMSEPGSAKWGDEKKEVSWKERMDDWKSKQGIYGAADPDDMDADVPLNDEARQPLSRKVSIASSKVNPYRMVIILRLFVLCVFLRYRILNPVPEAIPLWLTSIVCEIWFAVSWILDQFPKWYPIDRETYLDRLSLRYEREGEPSMLSPVDLFVSTVDPLKEPPLVTANTVLSILAVDYPVDKVSCYVSDDGASMLSFESLSETAEFARKWVPFCKKFNIEPRAPEFYFSRKVDYLKDKVQPTFVQERRAMKREYEEFKVRINALVSKAQKVPEEGWIMKDGTPWPGNNTRDHPGMIQVFLGHSGGLDTEGNELPRLVYVSREKRPGFQHHKKAGAMNALIRVSAVLTNAPFMLNLDCDHYINNSKAIRESMCFLMDPQVGRKVCYVQFPQRFDGIDAHDRYANRNTVFFDINMKGLDGIQGPVYVGTGCVFRRQALYGYNPPSGPKRPKMVTCDCCPCFGRKKRKGGKDGLPEGVADGGMDGDKEQMMSQMNFEKRFGQSAAFVTSTFMEEGGVPPSSSPAALLKEAIHVISCGYEDKTDWGLELGWIYGSITEDILTGFKMHCRGWRSIYCMPKLAAFKGSAPINLSDRLNQVLRWALGSVEIFFSRHSPLLYGYKGGNLKWLERFAYINTTIYPFTSLPLLAYCTLPAVCLLTGKFIMPPVSAEQLASFPHLSSFPPKSTGSNV
;
A
#
# COMPACT_ATOMS: atom_id res chain seq x y z
N MET A 1 -2.48 22.50 2.30
CA MET A 1 -3.40 22.55 3.45
C MET A 1 -2.60 22.19 4.69
N GLU A 2 -2.77 22.96 5.76
CA GLU A 2 -2.26 22.58 7.08
C GLU A 2 -3.14 21.46 7.66
N ALA A 3 -2.50 20.43 8.19
CA ALA A 3 -3.15 19.54 9.16
C ALA A 3 -3.47 20.34 10.43
N GLY A 4 -4.54 19.95 11.13
CA GLY A 4 -5.09 20.70 12.27
C GLY A 4 -6.13 21.78 11.88
N ALA A 5 -6.14 22.25 10.63
CA ALA A 5 -7.02 23.36 10.18
C ALA A 5 -8.53 23.14 10.40
N GLY A 6 -8.97 21.88 10.50
CA GLY A 6 -10.38 21.48 10.66
C GLY A 6 -10.94 20.77 9.44
N LEU A 7 -11.97 19.95 9.64
CA LEU A 7 -12.69 19.25 8.58
C LEU A 7 -13.31 20.28 7.63
N VAL A 8 -12.96 20.22 6.35
CA VAL A 8 -13.52 21.10 5.33
C VAL A 8 -14.62 20.35 4.60
N ALA A 9 -15.85 20.84 4.72
CA ALA A 9 -17.00 20.34 3.98
C ALA A 9 -17.46 21.38 2.95
N GLY A 10 -17.81 20.97 1.74
CA GLY A 10 -18.34 21.90 0.76
C GLY A 10 -18.95 21.29 -0.51
N SER A 11 -19.64 22.16 -1.25
CA SER A 11 -20.23 21.84 -2.55
C SER A 11 -19.94 22.98 -3.52
N HIS A 12 -19.18 22.66 -4.57
CA HIS A 12 -18.85 23.62 -5.62
C HIS A 12 -20.11 24.19 -6.29
N ASN A 13 -21.11 23.34 -6.54
CA ASN A 13 -22.36 23.71 -7.21
C ASN A 13 -23.25 24.66 -6.38
N ARG A 14 -22.93 24.86 -5.10
CA ARG A 14 -23.61 25.83 -4.22
C ARG A 14 -22.71 27.00 -3.79
N ASN A 15 -21.42 26.99 -4.16
CA ASN A 15 -20.36 27.84 -3.59
C ASN A 15 -20.26 27.76 -2.04
N GLU A 16 -20.71 26.65 -1.45
CA GLU A 16 -20.66 26.40 -0.01
C GLU A 16 -19.30 25.79 0.36
N LEU A 17 -18.56 26.46 1.25
CA LEU A 17 -17.37 25.93 1.93
C LEU A 17 -17.48 26.24 3.42
N VAL A 18 -17.46 25.20 4.25
CA VAL A 18 -17.55 25.27 5.71
C VAL A 18 -16.29 24.65 6.31
N LEU A 19 -15.61 25.40 7.17
CA LEU A 19 -14.45 24.93 7.94
C LEU A 19 -14.91 24.58 9.36
N ILE A 20 -14.91 23.29 9.67
CA ILE A 20 -15.39 22.73 10.95
C ILE A 20 -14.16 22.41 11.81
N ARG A 21 -13.93 23.19 12.87
CA ARG A 21 -12.65 23.15 13.62
C ARG A 21 -12.70 22.15 14.76
N GLY A 22 -11.94 21.07 14.63
CA GLY A 22 -11.60 20.21 15.77
C GLY A 22 -10.87 21.02 16.83
N HIS A 23 -11.47 21.19 18.00
CA HIS A 23 -11.03 22.18 18.99
C HIS A 23 -9.92 21.66 19.92
N GLU A 24 -8.85 21.09 19.35
CA GLU A 24 -7.67 20.58 20.08
C GLU A 24 -6.47 21.55 20.10
N ASP A 25 -6.52 22.63 19.31
CA ASP A 25 -5.65 23.79 19.56
C ASP A 25 -6.14 24.56 20.79
N HIS A 26 -5.28 24.69 21.81
CA HIS A 26 -5.37 25.83 22.73
C HIS A 26 -5.33 27.10 21.88
N LYS A 27 -6.37 27.94 21.96
CA LYS A 27 -6.43 29.22 21.21
C LYS A 27 -5.14 30.00 21.47
N PRO A 28 -4.25 30.23 20.48
CA PRO A 28 -3.13 31.13 20.66
C PRO A 28 -3.73 32.50 21.00
N ALA A 29 -3.36 33.04 22.15
CA ALA A 29 -4.00 34.22 22.71
C ALA A 29 -3.94 35.37 21.70
N ARG A 30 -5.10 35.72 21.11
CA ARG A 30 -5.20 36.88 20.24
C ARG A 30 -4.76 38.10 21.04
N ALA A 31 -3.90 38.93 20.45
CA ALA A 31 -3.26 40.04 21.14
C ALA A 31 -4.31 40.97 21.79
N LEU A 32 -4.38 40.92 23.12
CA LEU A 32 -5.29 41.68 23.99
C LEU A 32 -4.49 42.45 25.05
N SER A 33 -3.40 43.09 24.63
CA SER A 33 -2.61 43.98 25.49
C SER A 33 -3.40 45.27 25.79
N GLY A 34 -3.66 45.54 27.07
CA GLY A 34 -4.30 46.79 27.52
C GLY A 34 -5.78 46.69 27.86
N GLN A 35 -6.25 45.55 28.37
CA GLN A 35 -7.58 45.48 28.99
C GLN A 35 -7.59 46.14 30.38
N VAL A 36 -8.68 46.87 30.66
CA VAL A 36 -8.98 47.52 31.93
C VAL A 36 -10.10 46.73 32.61
N CYS A 37 -10.10 46.68 33.95
CA CYS A 37 -11.09 45.96 34.73
C CYS A 37 -12.45 46.67 34.71
N GLU A 38 -13.48 45.99 34.21
CA GLU A 38 -14.88 46.47 34.14
C GLU A 38 -15.60 46.47 35.51
N ILE A 39 -14.86 46.41 36.62
CA ILE A 39 -15.38 46.49 38.00
C ILE A 39 -14.76 47.68 38.76
N CYS A 40 -13.44 47.88 38.69
CA CYS A 40 -12.75 48.97 39.40
C CYS A 40 -12.11 50.05 38.50
N GLY A 41 -11.86 49.77 37.22
CA GLY A 41 -11.16 50.69 36.32
C GLY A 41 -9.62 50.59 36.33
N ASP A 42 -9.03 49.66 37.08
CA ASP A 42 -7.57 49.39 37.08
C ASP A 42 -7.15 48.47 35.91
N GLU A 43 -5.87 48.47 35.53
CA GLU A 43 -5.35 47.56 34.50
C GLU A 43 -5.49 46.08 34.90
N VAL A 44 -5.85 45.22 33.94
CA VAL A 44 -5.86 43.77 34.16
C VAL A 44 -4.41 43.27 34.14
N GLY A 45 -3.89 42.96 35.33
CA GLY A 45 -2.53 42.49 35.55
C GLY A 45 -2.20 41.10 34.95
N ARG A 46 -1.05 40.57 35.33
CA ARG A 46 -0.55 39.27 34.85
C ARG A 46 -0.72 38.15 35.88
N THR A 47 -0.73 36.90 35.41
CA THR A 47 -0.63 35.69 36.24
C THR A 47 0.79 35.56 36.82
N VAL A 48 0.97 34.63 37.77
CA VAL A 48 2.29 34.34 38.36
C VAL A 48 3.29 33.79 37.34
N ASP A 49 2.80 33.13 36.28
CA ASP A 49 3.58 32.57 35.18
C ASP A 49 3.88 33.60 34.05
N GLY A 50 3.33 34.82 34.16
CA GLY A 50 3.63 35.95 33.27
C GLY A 50 2.61 36.24 32.16
N ASP A 51 1.58 35.41 32.00
CA ASP A 51 0.47 35.62 31.05
C ASP A 51 -0.51 36.70 31.50
N LEU A 52 -1.43 37.13 30.64
CA LEU A 52 -2.54 38.02 31.01
C LEU A 52 -3.52 37.31 31.95
N PHE A 53 -3.94 37.98 33.04
CA PHE A 53 -4.89 37.42 33.99
C PHE A 53 -6.30 37.36 33.39
N VAL A 54 -6.88 36.15 33.30
CA VAL A 54 -8.25 35.92 32.82
C VAL A 54 -9.10 35.39 33.97
N ALA A 55 -10.04 36.20 34.46
CA ALA A 55 -10.90 35.85 35.59
C ALA A 55 -11.95 34.79 35.25
N CYS A 56 -12.52 34.81 34.04
CA CYS A 56 -13.54 33.87 33.59
C CYS A 56 -13.14 33.21 32.27
N ASN A 57 -12.84 31.90 32.31
CA ASN A 57 -12.39 31.14 31.14
C ASN A 57 -13.49 30.93 30.07
N GLU A 58 -14.77 31.06 30.44
CA GLU A 58 -15.90 30.91 29.50
C GLU A 58 -16.05 32.11 28.56
N CYS A 59 -16.06 33.32 29.12
CA CYS A 59 -16.42 34.54 28.38
C CYS A 59 -15.27 35.57 28.24
N GLY A 60 -14.18 35.43 29.00
CA GLY A 60 -13.05 36.36 28.97
C GLY A 60 -13.36 37.75 29.53
N PHE A 61 -14.37 37.90 30.39
CA PHE A 61 -14.75 39.17 30.99
C PHE A 61 -13.56 39.79 31.78
N PRO A 62 -13.10 41.01 31.44
CA PRO A 62 -11.87 41.58 31.99
C PRO A 62 -12.08 42.07 33.43
N VAL A 63 -11.50 41.34 34.37
CA VAL A 63 -11.54 41.63 35.81
C VAL A 63 -10.14 41.45 36.38
N CYS A 64 -9.65 42.42 37.17
CA CYS A 64 -8.36 42.30 37.84
C CYS A 64 -8.40 41.27 38.98
N ARG A 65 -7.23 40.72 39.37
CA ARG A 65 -7.16 39.70 40.44
C ARG A 65 -7.86 40.12 41.75
N PRO A 66 -7.69 41.34 42.28
CA PRO A 66 -8.40 41.79 43.49
C PRO A 66 -9.93 41.73 43.36
N CYS A 67 -10.51 42.17 42.23
CA CYS A 67 -11.96 42.12 42.04
C CYS A 67 -12.50 40.70 41.81
N TYR A 68 -11.70 39.82 41.19
CA TYR A 68 -12.01 38.38 41.08
C TYR A 68 -11.98 37.70 42.46
N GLU A 69 -10.99 38.00 43.30
CA GLU A 69 -10.90 37.47 44.66
C GLU A 69 -12.02 38.00 45.57
N TYR A 70 -12.39 39.28 45.42
CA TYR A 70 -13.55 39.87 46.10
C TYR A 70 -14.87 39.20 45.67
N GLU A 71 -15.14 39.04 44.36
CA GLU A 71 -16.38 38.38 43.91
C GLU A 71 -16.46 36.91 44.34
N ARG A 72 -15.34 36.21 44.51
CA ARG A 72 -15.31 34.83 45.05
C ARG A 72 -15.50 34.75 46.56
N ARG A 73 -15.01 35.74 47.32
CA ARG A 73 -15.02 35.72 48.80
C ARG A 73 -16.24 36.40 49.43
N GLU A 74 -16.64 37.53 48.89
CA GLU A 74 -17.61 38.47 49.51
C GLU A 74 -18.73 38.88 48.52
N GLY A 75 -18.52 38.71 47.22
CA GLY A 75 -19.52 38.96 46.18
C GLY A 75 -20.35 37.72 45.81
N THR A 76 -20.73 37.62 44.53
CA THR A 76 -21.75 36.68 44.04
C THR A 76 -21.24 35.28 43.68
N GLN A 77 -19.93 35.02 43.83
CA GLN A 77 -19.16 33.88 43.30
C GLN A 77 -19.26 33.65 41.78
N ASN A 78 -19.99 34.51 41.04
CA ASN A 78 -20.35 34.28 39.64
C ASN A 78 -19.88 35.43 38.75
N CYS A 79 -19.44 35.12 37.53
CA CYS A 79 -18.99 36.12 36.58
C CYS A 79 -20.11 37.14 36.27
N PRO A 80 -19.89 38.46 36.45
CA PRO A 80 -20.94 39.47 36.25
C PRO A 80 -21.62 39.40 34.87
N GLN A 81 -20.87 39.09 33.82
CA GLN A 81 -21.36 38.96 32.45
C GLN A 81 -22.13 37.64 32.20
N CYS A 82 -21.47 36.48 32.25
CA CYS A 82 -22.06 35.20 31.83
C CYS A 82 -22.76 34.39 32.94
N LYS A 83 -22.68 34.83 34.20
CA LYS A 83 -23.22 34.18 35.42
C LYS A 83 -22.67 32.78 35.73
N THR A 84 -21.67 32.28 35.01
CA THR A 84 -20.92 31.08 35.40
C THR A 84 -20.14 31.32 36.69
N ARG A 85 -20.10 30.33 37.59
CA ARG A 85 -19.32 30.38 38.83
C ARG A 85 -17.82 30.50 38.54
N TYR A 86 -17.12 31.30 39.33
CA TYR A 86 -15.67 31.49 39.21
C TYR A 86 -14.90 30.31 39.81
N LYS A 87 -14.40 29.42 38.95
CA LYS A 87 -13.41 28.38 39.29
C LYS A 87 -12.16 28.96 39.98
N ARG A 88 -11.47 28.14 40.75
CA ARG A 88 -10.27 28.57 41.48
C ARG A 88 -9.05 28.72 40.54
N LEU A 89 -8.38 29.87 40.60
CA LEU A 89 -7.14 30.14 39.88
C LEU A 89 -5.91 29.95 40.80
N LYS A 90 -4.80 29.49 40.22
CA LYS A 90 -3.57 29.18 40.96
C LYS A 90 -3.03 30.39 41.73
N GLY A 91 -2.71 30.19 43.00
CA GLY A 91 -2.26 31.23 43.92
C GLY A 91 -3.36 32.13 44.49
N SER A 92 -4.65 31.84 44.25
CA SER A 92 -5.76 32.51 44.95
C SER A 92 -6.30 31.64 46.10
N PRO A 93 -6.83 32.24 47.20
CA PRO A 93 -7.40 31.51 48.33
C PRO A 93 -8.53 30.55 47.96
N ARG A 94 -8.70 29.49 48.75
CA ARG A 94 -9.92 28.66 48.74
C ARG A 94 -11.09 29.44 49.36
N VAL A 95 -12.28 29.25 48.82
CA VAL A 95 -13.56 29.77 49.33
C VAL A 95 -14.59 28.64 49.47
N GLU A 96 -15.71 28.93 50.13
CA GLU A 96 -16.75 27.93 50.41
C GLU A 96 -17.31 27.31 49.12
N GLY A 97 -17.24 25.98 49.03
CA GLY A 97 -17.61 25.21 47.84
C GLY A 97 -16.51 25.07 46.77
N ASP A 98 -15.23 25.30 47.08
CA ASP A 98 -14.10 24.88 46.23
C ASP A 98 -13.74 23.37 46.39
N GLU A 99 -14.57 22.62 47.12
CA GLU A 99 -14.28 21.24 47.57
C GLU A 99 -14.35 20.19 46.45
N ASP A 100 -15.04 20.49 45.35
CA ASP A 100 -15.21 19.58 44.19
C ASP A 100 -14.11 19.71 43.10
N GLU A 101 -13.11 20.60 43.27
CA GLU A 101 -12.04 20.83 42.27
C GLU A 101 -10.71 20.15 42.68
N GLU A 102 -10.64 18.81 42.58
CA GLU A 102 -9.47 18.00 43.00
C GLU A 102 -8.17 18.20 42.16
N ASP A 103 -8.25 18.80 40.97
CA ASP A 103 -7.16 18.84 39.97
C ASP A 103 -6.08 19.95 40.15
N ILE A 104 -5.90 20.53 41.36
CA ILE A 104 -4.90 21.59 41.60
C ILE A 104 -3.98 21.26 42.79
N ASP A 105 -2.79 20.74 42.50
CA ASP A 105 -1.70 20.48 43.45
C ASP A 105 -1.12 21.80 44.02
N ASP A 106 -1.56 22.20 45.22
CA ASP A 106 -1.09 23.40 45.95
C ASP A 106 -0.28 23.05 47.23
N LEU A 107 0.63 22.07 47.15
CA LEU A 107 1.46 21.59 48.27
C LEU A 107 2.30 22.68 49.00
N GLU A 108 2.48 23.86 48.40
CA GLU A 108 3.23 24.97 49.01
C GLU A 108 2.42 25.83 50.00
N HIS A 109 1.10 25.68 50.08
CA HIS A 109 0.25 26.52 50.96
C HIS A 109 -0.36 25.78 52.17
N GLU A 110 -0.13 24.47 52.31
CA GLU A 110 -0.72 23.65 53.38
C GLU A 110 0.07 23.73 54.72
N PHE A 111 1.23 24.38 54.74
CA PHE A 111 2.17 24.42 55.87
C PHE A 111 2.41 25.80 56.50
N ASN A 112 1.43 26.71 56.46
CA ASN A 112 1.45 27.96 57.24
C ASN A 112 0.45 27.92 58.42
N ILE A 113 0.66 26.99 59.35
CA ILE A 113 0.00 26.96 60.68
C ILE A 113 1.05 26.96 61.80
N ASP A 114 2.06 27.82 61.64
CA ASP A 114 3.13 28.09 62.61
C ASP A 114 3.23 29.60 62.90
N ASP A 115 2.20 30.13 63.58
CA ASP A 115 2.28 31.39 64.34
C ASP A 115 1.32 31.38 65.55
N ASP A 116 0.06 30.96 65.35
CA ASP A 116 -1.00 30.93 66.39
C ASP A 116 -0.76 29.97 67.57
N LYS A 117 0.36 29.24 67.61
CA LYS A 117 0.70 28.31 68.71
C LYS A 117 1.66 28.87 69.75
N GLN A 118 2.23 30.08 69.58
CA GLN A 118 3.13 30.66 70.59
C GLN A 118 2.40 31.28 71.80
N LEU A 119 1.06 31.37 71.81
CA LEU A 119 0.29 32.03 72.89
C LEU A 119 -0.38 31.09 73.91
N GLN A 120 -0.19 29.76 73.83
CA GLN A 120 -0.76 28.80 74.79
C GLN A 120 0.26 27.89 75.50
N GLN A 121 1.54 28.27 75.58
CA GLN A 121 2.55 27.52 76.35
C GLN A 121 2.93 28.13 77.72
N HIS A 122 1.99 28.81 78.38
CA HIS A 122 2.05 29.15 79.81
C HIS A 122 0.99 28.36 80.60
N GLY A 123 1.18 27.03 80.71
CA GLY A 123 0.19 26.15 81.37
C GLY A 123 0.63 24.73 81.71
N ALA A 124 1.91 24.39 81.65
CA ALA A 124 2.40 23.03 81.92
C ALA A 124 2.88 22.87 83.39
N LEU A 125 1.98 22.44 84.29
CA LEU A 125 2.33 22.04 85.66
C LEU A 125 1.32 21.04 86.25
N GLN A 126 1.85 20.11 87.07
CA GLN A 126 1.15 19.06 87.85
C GLN A 126 0.69 17.78 87.10
N ASN A 127 0.89 16.63 87.77
CA ASN A 127 0.42 15.25 87.44
C ASN A 127 0.91 14.67 86.10
N SER A 128 1.92 13.79 85.99
CA SER A 128 2.59 12.82 86.88
C SER A 128 1.87 11.46 87.11
N HIS A 129 2.61 10.37 86.79
CA HIS A 129 2.26 8.94 86.86
C HIS A 129 1.08 8.50 85.95
N ILE A 130 1.10 7.32 85.31
CA ILE A 130 1.69 6.03 85.72
C ILE A 130 2.69 5.46 84.68
N THR A 131 3.78 4.88 85.19
CA THR A 131 4.82 4.09 84.49
C THR A 131 4.25 2.83 83.82
N GLU A 132 4.59 2.53 82.58
CA GLU A 132 5.77 1.71 82.22
C GLU A 132 5.81 0.36 82.97
N ALA A 133 5.46 -0.73 82.28
CA ALA A 133 5.48 -2.08 82.81
C ALA A 133 5.89 -3.12 81.73
N MET A 134 7.20 -3.40 81.68
CA MET A 134 7.84 -4.66 81.26
C MET A 134 7.71 -5.16 79.80
N LEU A 135 8.83 -5.00 79.09
CA LEU A 135 9.28 -5.87 78.00
C LEU A 135 9.46 -7.35 78.46
N HIS A 136 9.33 -8.28 77.51
CA HIS A 136 10.02 -9.60 77.34
C HIS A 136 9.08 -10.78 77.03
N GLY A 137 9.50 -11.70 76.15
CA GLY A 137 8.89 -13.05 76.03
C GLY A 137 9.14 -13.78 74.70
N ARG A 138 9.67 -15.01 74.75
CA ARG A 138 10.01 -15.88 73.60
C ARG A 138 9.09 -17.13 73.55
N MET A 139 8.86 -17.67 72.34
CA MET A 139 8.71 -19.11 71.98
C MET A 139 7.42 -19.93 72.28
N SER A 140 6.76 -20.35 71.19
CA SER A 140 6.46 -21.74 70.76
C SER A 140 5.36 -22.65 71.41
N TYR A 141 4.81 -23.55 70.58
CA TYR A 141 3.83 -24.66 70.81
C TYR A 141 2.38 -24.28 71.21
N GLY A 142 1.31 -25.02 70.84
CA GLY A 142 1.16 -26.14 69.89
C GLY A 142 -0.07 -27.06 70.17
N ARG A 143 -0.65 -27.71 69.12
CA ARG A 143 -1.83 -28.65 69.10
C ARG A 143 -3.22 -28.01 69.39
N ALA A 144 -4.38 -28.57 69.03
CA ALA A 144 -4.87 -29.55 68.00
C ALA A 144 -6.45 -29.50 68.03
N SER A 145 -7.33 -30.28 67.37
CA SER A 145 -7.31 -31.51 66.52
C SER A 145 -8.55 -31.53 65.57
N GLU A 146 -8.69 -32.57 64.72
CA GLU A 146 -9.93 -33.33 64.34
C GLU A 146 -11.22 -32.61 63.83
N ASP A 147 -11.96 -33.10 62.82
CA ASP A 147 -11.74 -34.09 61.73
C ASP A 147 -12.89 -33.93 60.67
N GLY A 148 -13.12 -34.71 59.60
CA GLY A 148 -12.46 -35.93 59.08
C GLY A 148 -13.24 -36.59 57.91
N GLY A 149 -12.54 -37.30 57.01
CA GLY A 149 -13.06 -38.28 56.03
C GLY A 149 -13.74 -37.76 54.73
N GLU A 150 -13.72 -38.44 53.58
CA GLU A 150 -12.95 -39.59 53.02
C GLU A 150 -12.78 -39.32 51.49
N GLY A 151 -11.77 -39.75 50.72
CA GLY A 151 -11.27 -41.11 50.41
C GLY A 151 -11.79 -41.56 49.02
N ASN A 152 -11.07 -42.18 48.06
CA ASN A 152 -9.69 -42.69 47.89
C ASN A 152 -9.33 -42.63 46.36
N ASN A 153 -8.11 -42.79 45.83
CA ASN A 153 -7.01 -43.72 46.11
C ASN A 153 -5.59 -43.12 45.91
N THR A 154 -4.61 -43.74 46.58
CA THR A 154 -3.14 -43.48 46.62
C THR A 154 -2.38 -44.43 45.67
N PRO A 155 -1.02 -44.63 45.68
CA PRO A 155 0.13 -43.98 46.40
C PRO A 155 1.21 -43.36 45.46
N MET A 156 2.04 -42.36 45.85
CA MET A 156 3.27 -42.38 46.71
C MET A 156 4.43 -43.28 46.20
N VAL A 157 5.75 -42.98 46.34
CA VAL A 157 6.57 -41.76 46.64
C VAL A 157 8.06 -42.12 46.40
N GLY A 158 9.03 -41.17 46.33
CA GLY A 158 10.46 -41.55 46.50
C GLY A 158 11.55 -40.55 46.04
N ILE A 159 12.43 -40.16 46.97
CA ILE A 159 13.55 -39.19 46.90
C ILE A 159 14.56 -39.59 48.02
N PRO A 160 15.91 -39.31 48.06
CA PRO A 160 16.76 -38.52 47.14
C PRO A 160 17.91 -39.23 46.30
N PRO A 161 19.22 -39.36 46.68
CA PRO A 161 20.29 -38.89 45.76
C PRO A 161 21.63 -39.70 45.58
N ILE A 162 22.46 -39.21 44.63
CA ILE A 162 23.93 -39.01 44.69
C ILE A 162 24.98 -40.12 44.35
N ILE A 163 25.82 -39.79 43.34
CA ILE A 163 27.27 -40.10 43.09
C ILE A 163 27.76 -41.42 42.42
N THR A 164 28.78 -41.23 41.54
CA THR A 164 29.67 -42.18 40.79
C THR A 164 29.03 -43.09 39.71
N GLY A 165 29.65 -43.28 38.54
CA GLY A 165 30.90 -42.72 38.00
C GLY A 165 31.25 -43.17 36.56
N ASN A 166 32.37 -42.66 36.00
CA ASN A 166 32.88 -42.81 34.62
C ASN A 166 32.04 -42.13 33.51
N ARG A 167 32.50 -41.02 32.90
CA ARG A 167 33.60 -40.80 31.91
C ARG A 167 33.16 -41.17 30.47
N SER A 168 33.39 -40.36 29.42
CA SER A 168 34.34 -39.22 29.27
C SER A 168 33.91 -38.09 28.31
N MET A 169 33.93 -36.86 28.82
CA MET A 169 34.41 -35.63 28.13
C MET A 169 35.96 -35.60 28.19
N PRO A 170 36.76 -34.75 27.48
CA PRO A 170 36.59 -33.29 27.25
C PRO A 170 37.15 -32.80 25.85
N VAL A 171 37.45 -31.54 25.46
CA VAL A 171 37.08 -30.13 25.82
C VAL A 171 37.37 -29.21 24.60
N SER A 172 36.93 -27.94 24.66
CA SER A 172 37.24 -26.80 23.76
C SER A 172 38.73 -26.52 23.47
N GLY A 173 39.02 -25.71 22.44
CA GLY A 173 40.34 -25.09 22.19
C GLY A 173 40.34 -24.12 21.00
N GLU A 174 41.22 -23.12 21.00
CA GLU A 174 41.30 -22.02 20.01
C GLU A 174 42.68 -21.93 19.32
N PHE A 175 42.77 -21.09 18.28
CA PHE A 175 44.02 -20.60 17.64
C PHE A 175 44.86 -21.67 16.85
N PRO A 176 46.13 -21.43 16.43
CA PRO A 176 46.35 -20.98 15.04
C PRO A 176 47.51 -21.69 14.27
N MET A 177 47.74 -21.26 13.02
CA MET A 177 49.04 -21.19 12.30
C MET A 177 50.11 -22.30 12.44
N SER A 178 50.46 -22.98 11.33
CA SER A 178 51.84 -23.15 10.80
C SER A 178 51.91 -24.21 9.67
N ALA A 179 53.11 -24.59 9.20
CA ALA A 179 53.34 -25.31 7.94
C ALA A 179 54.46 -26.38 8.03
N GLY A 180 54.54 -27.31 7.07
CA GLY A 180 55.79 -28.04 6.77
C GLY A 180 55.70 -29.46 6.19
N TYR A 181 56.18 -29.63 4.94
CA TYR A 181 56.91 -30.77 4.34
C TYR A 181 56.51 -32.26 4.55
N GLY A 182 56.43 -33.01 3.44
CA GLY A 182 56.47 -34.49 3.35
C GLY A 182 56.32 -34.99 1.90
N HIS A 183 57.01 -36.07 1.50
CA HIS A 183 57.17 -36.50 0.08
C HIS A 183 56.74 -37.97 -0.20
N GLY A 184 56.36 -38.26 -1.45
CA GLY A 184 56.18 -39.61 -2.05
C GLY A 184 54.79 -39.79 -2.70
N ASP A 185 54.62 -39.79 -4.04
CA ASP A 185 55.01 -40.81 -5.07
C ASP A 185 54.09 -42.06 -5.09
N PHE A 186 53.60 -42.59 -6.23
CA PHE A 186 53.83 -42.30 -7.66
C PHE A 186 52.64 -42.77 -8.54
N SER A 187 52.37 -42.11 -9.68
CA SER A 187 51.59 -42.63 -10.86
C SER A 187 50.08 -42.97 -10.67
N SER A 188 49.17 -42.96 -11.66
CA SER A 188 48.82 -42.12 -12.83
C SER A 188 47.43 -42.64 -13.33
N SER A 189 46.63 -42.08 -14.25
CA SER A 189 46.57 -40.90 -15.14
C SER A 189 45.05 -40.59 -15.41
N MET A 190 44.55 -39.68 -16.26
CA MET A 190 45.13 -38.74 -17.22
C MET A 190 44.22 -37.48 -17.43
N HIS A 191 44.86 -36.34 -17.69
CA HIS A 191 44.42 -35.09 -18.38
C HIS A 191 42.92 -34.81 -18.62
N LYS A 192 42.31 -33.81 -17.96
CA LYS A 192 42.36 -32.33 -18.21
C LYS A 192 41.34 -31.85 -19.28
N ARG A 193 40.81 -30.61 -19.26
CA ARG A 193 41.33 -29.38 -18.62
C ARG A 193 40.22 -28.38 -18.23
N ILE A 194 40.32 -27.81 -17.03
CA ILE A 194 39.77 -26.50 -16.64
C ILE A 194 40.99 -25.58 -16.42
N HIS A 195 40.84 -24.26 -16.61
CA HIS A 195 41.82 -23.27 -16.14
C HIS A 195 41.15 -22.22 -15.23
N PRO A 196 41.87 -21.61 -14.27
CA PRO A 196 41.26 -21.10 -13.05
C PRO A 196 41.40 -19.58 -12.85
N TYR A 197 40.69 -19.06 -11.84
CA TYR A 197 41.07 -17.82 -11.16
C TYR A 197 42.27 -18.07 -10.23
N PRO A 198 43.31 -17.22 -10.22
CA PRO A 198 44.31 -17.20 -9.17
C PRO A 198 43.85 -16.33 -7.98
N MET A 199 44.28 -16.72 -6.77
CA MET A 199 44.40 -15.83 -5.61
C MET A 199 45.90 -15.62 -5.35
N SER A 200 46.31 -14.50 -4.77
CA SER A 200 47.73 -14.12 -4.66
C SER A 200 48.00 -13.24 -3.44
N GLU A 201 48.97 -13.63 -2.61
CA GLU A 201 49.81 -12.77 -1.74
C GLU A 201 50.76 -13.66 -0.89
N PRO A 202 51.80 -13.13 -0.19
CA PRO A 202 52.32 -11.75 -0.22
C PRO A 202 53.85 -11.60 -0.40
N GLY A 203 54.25 -10.39 -0.86
CA GLY A 203 55.34 -9.62 -0.24
C GLY A 203 56.80 -9.80 -0.70
N SER A 204 57.29 -8.90 -1.56
CA SER A 204 58.57 -8.16 -1.36
C SER A 204 58.77 -7.02 -2.38
N ALA A 205 59.56 -6.01 -1.98
CA ALA A 205 60.23 -4.97 -2.78
C ALA A 205 59.42 -3.91 -3.58
N LYS A 206 59.67 -2.63 -3.22
CA LYS A 206 59.40 -1.39 -3.99
C LYS A 206 60.00 -1.50 -5.42
N TRP A 207 59.42 -0.97 -6.50
CA TRP A 207 59.17 0.47 -6.73
C TRP A 207 58.38 0.71 -8.05
N GLY A 208 57.50 1.72 -8.08
CA GLY A 208 57.15 2.50 -9.28
C GLY A 208 56.10 1.94 -10.27
N ASP A 209 54.84 2.35 -10.13
CA ASP A 209 53.79 2.11 -11.15
C ASP A 209 52.98 3.36 -11.58
N GLU A 210 53.38 4.57 -11.17
CA GLU A 210 52.72 5.84 -11.57
C GLU A 210 52.76 6.10 -13.09
N LYS A 211 53.66 5.43 -13.83
CA LYS A 211 53.84 5.64 -15.27
C LYS A 211 52.86 4.88 -16.18
N LYS A 212 52.06 3.93 -15.65
CA LYS A 212 51.10 3.20 -16.49
C LYS A 212 49.78 3.92 -16.71
N GLU A 213 49.21 4.55 -15.67
CA GLU A 213 47.87 5.18 -15.78
C GLU A 213 47.84 6.34 -16.78
N VAL A 214 48.89 7.18 -16.79
CA VAL A 214 49.02 8.30 -17.72
C VAL A 214 48.95 7.83 -19.18
N SER A 215 49.67 6.75 -19.51
CA SER A 215 49.70 6.19 -20.88
C SER A 215 48.37 5.59 -21.35
N TRP A 216 47.52 5.11 -20.42
CA TRP A 216 46.15 4.70 -20.74
C TRP A 216 45.22 5.90 -20.91
N LYS A 217 45.39 6.96 -20.12
CA LYS A 217 44.58 8.18 -20.19
C LYS A 217 44.83 8.93 -21.50
N GLU A 218 46.09 9.13 -21.88
CA GLU A 218 46.48 9.72 -23.17
C GLU A 218 45.90 8.94 -24.37
N ARG A 219 45.92 7.60 -24.32
CA ARG A 219 45.28 6.75 -25.35
C ARG A 219 43.76 6.88 -25.39
N MET A 220 43.12 7.06 -24.24
CA MET A 220 41.67 7.27 -24.16
C MET A 220 41.28 8.61 -24.81
N ASP A 221 42.07 9.67 -24.56
CA ASP A 221 41.78 11.02 -25.06
C ASP A 221 42.18 11.21 -26.54
N ASP A 222 43.24 10.54 -27.01
CA ASP A 222 43.55 10.38 -28.45
C ASP A 222 42.45 9.60 -29.19
N TRP A 223 41.85 8.58 -28.56
CA TRP A 223 40.70 7.86 -29.12
C TRP A 223 39.44 8.72 -29.21
N LYS A 224 39.16 9.57 -28.21
CA LYS A 224 38.07 10.57 -28.26
C LYS A 224 38.31 11.62 -29.34
N SER A 225 39.52 12.17 -29.42
CA SER A 225 39.92 13.16 -30.44
C SER A 225 39.63 12.65 -31.86
N LYS A 226 39.95 11.37 -32.11
CA LYS A 226 39.71 10.68 -33.40
C LYS A 226 38.25 10.38 -33.73
N GLN A 227 37.28 10.69 -32.85
CA GLN A 227 35.85 10.56 -33.16
C GLN A 227 35.17 11.87 -33.60
N GLY A 228 35.85 13.03 -33.55
CA GLY A 228 35.39 14.25 -34.22
C GLY A 228 34.08 14.87 -33.69
N ILE A 229 33.70 14.59 -32.44
CA ILE A 229 32.47 15.13 -31.83
C ILE A 229 32.73 16.53 -31.25
N TYR A 230 32.83 17.53 -32.13
CA TYR A 230 32.69 18.95 -31.79
C TYR A 230 31.98 19.70 -32.92
N GLY A 231 30.67 19.47 -33.04
CA GLY A 231 29.74 20.42 -33.65
C GLY A 231 29.01 21.16 -32.53
N ALA A 232 28.85 22.48 -32.65
CA ALA A 232 28.22 23.29 -31.60
C ALA A 232 26.74 22.90 -31.40
N ALA A 233 26.33 22.83 -30.12
CA ALA A 233 24.93 22.72 -29.71
C ALA A 233 24.45 24.05 -29.12
N ASP A 234 23.13 24.28 -29.15
CA ASP A 234 22.52 25.49 -28.57
C ASP A 234 22.62 25.51 -27.02
N PRO A 235 22.55 26.69 -26.37
CA PRO A 235 22.83 26.83 -24.93
C PRO A 235 21.81 26.21 -23.97
N ASP A 236 20.62 25.81 -24.45
CA ASP A 236 19.48 25.46 -23.58
C ASP A 236 19.43 23.97 -23.15
N ASP A 237 20.27 23.09 -23.71
CA ASP A 237 20.26 21.64 -23.42
C ASP A 237 21.15 21.29 -22.19
N MET A 238 20.96 22.03 -21.08
CA MET A 238 21.72 21.91 -19.82
C MET A 238 21.17 20.80 -18.90
N ASP A 239 21.06 19.57 -19.40
CA ASP A 239 20.77 18.38 -18.58
C ASP A 239 22.03 17.98 -17.79
N ALA A 240 21.89 17.74 -16.48
CA ALA A 240 23.01 17.87 -15.54
C ALA A 240 23.96 16.64 -15.52
N ASP A 241 25.01 16.67 -16.34
CA ASP A 241 26.04 15.61 -16.44
C ASP A 241 27.03 15.61 -15.25
N VAL A 242 26.48 15.51 -14.03
CA VAL A 242 27.23 15.30 -12.79
C VAL A 242 27.92 13.92 -12.87
N PRO A 243 29.23 13.80 -12.55
CA PRO A 243 29.97 12.54 -12.67
C PRO A 243 29.52 11.49 -11.65
N LEU A 244 28.41 10.80 -11.96
CA LEU A 244 27.90 9.64 -11.25
C LEU A 244 28.97 8.54 -11.23
N ASN A 245 29.36 8.13 -10.02
CA ASN A 245 30.28 7.03 -9.76
C ASN A 245 29.82 5.75 -10.48
N ASP A 246 30.73 4.94 -11.01
CA ASP A 246 30.38 3.86 -11.95
C ASP A 246 29.51 2.76 -11.34
N GLU A 247 29.56 2.56 -10.01
CA GLU A 247 28.62 1.70 -9.30
C GLU A 247 27.19 2.23 -9.34
N ALA A 248 27.01 3.55 -9.21
CA ALA A 248 25.72 4.21 -9.31
C ALA A 248 25.15 4.19 -10.74
N ARG A 249 25.93 3.79 -11.76
CA ARG A 249 25.46 3.54 -13.15
C ARG A 249 24.92 2.12 -13.37
N GLN A 250 25.07 1.20 -12.42
CA GLN A 250 24.60 -0.19 -12.56
C GLN A 250 23.05 -0.31 -12.64
N PRO A 251 22.50 -1.37 -13.26
CA PRO A 251 21.05 -1.56 -13.36
C PRO A 251 20.41 -1.80 -11.97
N LEU A 252 19.28 -1.12 -11.72
CA LEU A 252 18.53 -1.18 -10.45
C LEU A 252 17.71 -2.47 -10.32
N SER A 253 17.39 -3.10 -11.44
CA SER A 253 16.69 -4.38 -11.50
C SER A 253 17.22 -5.28 -12.61
N ARG A 254 17.02 -6.59 -12.45
CA ARG A 254 17.43 -7.62 -13.42
C ARG A 254 16.26 -8.52 -13.77
N LYS A 255 16.16 -8.90 -15.05
CA LYS A 255 15.35 -10.03 -15.49
C LYS A 255 16.15 -11.32 -15.31
N VAL A 256 15.57 -12.28 -14.60
CA VAL A 256 16.13 -13.61 -14.42
C VAL A 256 15.34 -14.57 -15.30
N SER A 257 16.00 -15.11 -16.33
CA SER A 257 15.41 -16.14 -17.18
C SER A 257 15.38 -17.47 -16.42
N ILE A 258 14.21 -18.10 -16.32
CA ILE A 258 14.08 -19.45 -15.75
C ILE A 258 14.97 -20.41 -16.55
N ALA A 259 15.72 -21.26 -15.86
CA ALA A 259 16.72 -22.15 -16.44
C ALA A 259 16.17 -22.97 -17.63
N SER A 260 16.88 -22.96 -18.75
CA SER A 260 16.49 -23.62 -20.01
C SER A 260 16.20 -25.11 -19.85
N SER A 261 16.86 -25.78 -18.90
CA SER A 261 16.63 -27.18 -18.52
C SER A 261 15.23 -27.46 -17.94
N LYS A 262 14.53 -26.43 -17.43
CA LYS A 262 13.12 -26.52 -16.99
C LYS A 262 12.16 -26.04 -18.09
N VAL A 263 12.48 -24.93 -18.75
CA VAL A 263 11.58 -24.29 -19.72
C VAL A 263 11.48 -25.06 -21.05
N ASN A 264 12.57 -25.64 -21.54
CA ASN A 264 12.56 -26.33 -22.84
C ASN A 264 11.75 -27.66 -22.80
N PRO A 265 11.91 -28.54 -21.79
CA PRO A 265 11.04 -29.71 -21.65
C PRO A 265 9.55 -29.34 -21.52
N TYR A 266 9.22 -28.29 -20.75
CA TYR A 266 7.85 -27.78 -20.62
C TYR A 266 7.24 -27.39 -21.99
N ARG A 267 7.99 -26.66 -22.83
CA ARG A 267 7.57 -26.31 -24.19
C ARG A 267 7.41 -27.54 -25.09
N MET A 268 8.34 -28.50 -25.03
CA MET A 268 8.24 -29.74 -25.80
C MET A 268 7.00 -30.56 -25.42
N VAL A 269 6.70 -30.68 -24.12
CA VAL A 269 5.50 -31.38 -23.62
C VAL A 269 4.21 -30.67 -24.05
N ILE A 270 4.17 -29.32 -24.07
CA ILE A 270 3.00 -28.58 -24.58
C ILE A 270 2.78 -28.84 -26.08
N ILE A 271 3.84 -28.82 -26.90
CA ILE A 271 3.72 -29.07 -28.35
C ILE A 271 3.32 -30.54 -28.63
N LEU A 272 3.87 -31.50 -27.88
CA LEU A 272 3.45 -32.90 -27.96
C LEU A 272 1.97 -33.07 -27.56
N ARG A 273 1.53 -32.42 -26.47
CA ARG A 273 0.12 -32.44 -26.03
C ARG A 273 -0.80 -31.80 -27.06
N LEU A 274 -0.39 -30.71 -27.71
CA LEU A 274 -1.14 -30.08 -28.80
C LEU A 274 -1.27 -31.03 -30.00
N PHE A 275 -0.19 -31.72 -30.40
CA PHE A 275 -0.23 -32.71 -31.47
C PHE A 275 -1.19 -33.87 -31.15
N VAL A 276 -1.09 -34.45 -29.95
CA VAL A 276 -1.98 -35.53 -29.49
C VAL A 276 -3.45 -35.05 -29.45
N LEU A 277 -3.70 -33.83 -28.99
CA LEU A 277 -5.04 -33.22 -28.96
C LEU A 277 -5.61 -33.04 -30.38
N CYS A 278 -4.81 -32.60 -31.34
CA CYS A 278 -5.23 -32.50 -32.75
C CYS A 278 -5.52 -33.86 -33.38
N VAL A 279 -4.72 -34.90 -33.10
CA VAL A 279 -4.96 -36.28 -33.55
C VAL A 279 -6.24 -36.84 -32.93
N PHE A 280 -6.44 -36.64 -31.63
CA PHE A 280 -7.65 -37.06 -30.90
C PHE A 280 -8.91 -36.40 -31.48
N LEU A 281 -8.95 -35.07 -31.61
CA LEU A 281 -10.11 -34.35 -32.15
C LEU A 281 -10.39 -34.74 -33.60
N ARG A 282 -9.35 -34.93 -34.43
CA ARG A 282 -9.51 -35.45 -35.80
C ARG A 282 -10.13 -36.85 -35.81
N TYR A 283 -9.68 -37.75 -34.94
CA TYR A 283 -10.26 -39.09 -34.81
C TYR A 283 -11.73 -39.02 -34.36
N ARG A 284 -12.05 -38.20 -33.34
CA ARG A 284 -13.42 -38.02 -32.84
C ARG A 284 -14.39 -37.52 -33.92
N ILE A 285 -13.99 -36.49 -34.67
CA ILE A 285 -14.80 -35.91 -35.76
C ILE A 285 -15.02 -36.90 -36.91
N LEU A 286 -14.02 -37.72 -37.25
CA LEU A 286 -14.11 -38.69 -38.35
C LEU A 286 -14.84 -40.00 -37.97
N ASN A 287 -15.12 -40.24 -36.69
CA ASN A 287 -15.79 -41.45 -36.20
C ASN A 287 -17.09 -41.09 -35.44
N PRO A 288 -18.17 -40.73 -36.14
CA PRO A 288 -19.49 -40.52 -35.55
C PRO A 288 -20.09 -41.81 -34.99
N VAL A 289 -20.95 -41.69 -33.97
CA VAL A 289 -21.77 -42.79 -33.44
C VAL A 289 -23.20 -42.65 -33.97
N PRO A 290 -23.63 -43.44 -34.97
CA PRO A 290 -24.94 -43.26 -35.61
C PRO A 290 -26.12 -43.48 -34.66
N GLU A 291 -25.96 -44.38 -33.68
CA GLU A 291 -26.98 -44.68 -32.66
C GLU A 291 -27.17 -43.59 -31.60
N ALA A 292 -26.29 -42.60 -31.55
CA ALA A 292 -26.20 -41.65 -30.44
C ALA A 292 -25.78 -40.23 -30.89
N ILE A 293 -26.13 -39.83 -32.12
CA ILE A 293 -25.67 -38.58 -32.75
C ILE A 293 -25.81 -37.33 -31.83
N PRO A 294 -26.92 -37.10 -31.11
CA PRO A 294 -27.01 -35.94 -30.21
C PRO A 294 -26.02 -35.96 -29.04
N LEU A 295 -25.76 -37.13 -28.45
CA LEU A 295 -24.79 -37.30 -27.36
C LEU A 295 -23.35 -37.12 -27.89
N TRP A 296 -23.05 -37.74 -29.03
CA TRP A 296 -21.74 -37.61 -29.71
C TRP A 296 -21.45 -36.15 -30.09
N LEU A 297 -22.43 -35.44 -30.67
CA LEU A 297 -22.31 -34.04 -31.07
C LEU A 297 -22.09 -33.14 -29.85
N THR A 298 -22.86 -33.34 -28.78
CA THR A 298 -22.71 -32.60 -27.52
C THR A 298 -21.30 -32.80 -26.94
N SER A 299 -20.82 -34.05 -26.93
CA SER A 299 -19.47 -34.41 -26.47
C SER A 299 -18.39 -33.68 -27.28
N ILE A 300 -18.45 -33.72 -28.61
CA ILE A 300 -17.46 -33.08 -29.47
C ILE A 300 -17.48 -31.55 -29.36
N VAL A 301 -18.65 -30.91 -29.25
CA VAL A 301 -18.74 -29.46 -29.04
C VAL A 301 -18.06 -29.06 -27.72
N CYS A 302 -18.25 -29.84 -26.66
CA CYS A 302 -17.55 -29.61 -25.38
C CYS A 302 -16.04 -29.88 -25.49
N GLU A 303 -15.61 -30.98 -26.11
CA GLU A 303 -14.21 -31.34 -26.31
C GLU A 303 -13.45 -30.28 -27.13
N ILE A 304 -14.06 -29.74 -28.19
CA ILE A 304 -13.52 -28.64 -28.99
C ILE A 304 -13.43 -27.35 -28.15
N TRP A 305 -14.45 -27.03 -27.36
CA TRP A 305 -14.40 -25.84 -26.49
C TRP A 305 -13.28 -25.94 -25.45
N PHE A 306 -13.14 -27.09 -24.78
CA PHE A 306 -12.05 -27.30 -23.81
C PHE A 306 -10.67 -27.25 -24.48
N ALA A 307 -10.54 -27.75 -25.72
CA ALA A 307 -9.31 -27.63 -26.49
C ALA A 307 -8.95 -26.16 -26.78
N VAL A 308 -9.92 -25.34 -27.23
CA VAL A 308 -9.71 -23.90 -27.46
C VAL A 308 -9.38 -23.16 -26.15
N SER A 309 -10.13 -23.42 -25.09
CA SER A 309 -9.90 -22.83 -23.76
C SER A 309 -8.51 -23.22 -23.20
N TRP A 310 -8.08 -24.46 -23.38
CA TRP A 310 -6.73 -24.92 -22.98
C TRP A 310 -5.62 -24.23 -23.80
N ILE A 311 -5.79 -24.04 -25.11
CA ILE A 311 -4.82 -23.32 -25.95
C ILE A 311 -4.69 -21.86 -25.52
N LEU A 312 -5.84 -21.18 -25.29
CA LEU A 312 -5.89 -19.79 -24.84
C LEU A 312 -5.27 -19.60 -23.44
N ASP A 313 -5.43 -20.56 -22.54
CA ASP A 313 -4.80 -20.53 -21.21
C ASP A 313 -3.30 -20.83 -21.23
N GLN A 314 -2.84 -21.78 -22.06
CA GLN A 314 -1.45 -22.25 -22.01
C GLN A 314 -0.46 -21.36 -22.78
N PHE A 315 -0.84 -20.80 -23.93
CA PHE A 315 0.11 -20.02 -24.74
C PHE A 315 0.65 -18.74 -24.03
N PRO A 316 -0.14 -18.01 -23.21
CA PRO A 316 0.39 -16.94 -22.37
C PRO A 316 1.48 -17.37 -21.36
N LYS A 317 1.52 -18.66 -20.97
CA LYS A 317 2.53 -19.21 -20.05
C LYS A 317 3.87 -19.54 -20.73
N TRP A 318 4.05 -19.23 -22.03
CA TRP A 318 5.19 -19.71 -22.82
C TRP A 318 6.53 -19.01 -22.53
N TYR A 319 6.52 -17.77 -22.02
CA TYR A 319 7.73 -16.98 -21.73
C TYR A 319 7.81 -16.55 -20.26
N PRO A 320 7.81 -17.49 -19.28
CA PRO A 320 7.84 -17.12 -17.87
C PRO A 320 9.21 -16.55 -17.49
N ILE A 321 9.21 -15.43 -16.77
CA ILE A 321 10.43 -14.81 -16.23
C ILE A 321 10.29 -14.51 -14.73
N ASP A 322 11.44 -14.45 -14.07
CA ASP A 322 11.60 -13.95 -12.70
C ASP A 322 12.33 -12.59 -12.73
N ARG A 323 12.31 -11.86 -11.61
CA ARG A 323 12.99 -10.56 -11.47
C ARG A 323 13.63 -10.39 -10.11
N GLU A 324 14.72 -9.63 -10.11
CA GLU A 324 15.44 -9.17 -8.92
C GLU A 324 15.49 -7.65 -8.89
N THR A 325 15.40 -7.07 -7.70
CA THR A 325 15.61 -5.66 -7.39
C THR A 325 16.86 -5.52 -6.52
N TYR A 326 17.60 -4.42 -6.70
CA TYR A 326 18.84 -4.15 -5.94
C TYR A 326 18.69 -2.82 -5.22
N LEU A 327 18.09 -2.87 -4.02
CA LEU A 327 17.74 -1.69 -3.23
C LEU A 327 18.96 -0.82 -2.88
N ASP A 328 20.09 -1.46 -2.62
CA ASP A 328 21.34 -0.79 -2.24
C ASP A 328 21.81 0.15 -3.37
N ARG A 329 21.60 -0.24 -4.64
CA ARG A 329 21.88 0.61 -5.82
C ARG A 329 20.88 1.74 -6.02
N LEU A 330 19.65 1.60 -5.53
CA LEU A 330 18.66 2.68 -5.55
C LEU A 330 19.09 3.78 -4.58
N SER A 331 19.45 3.40 -3.34
CA SER A 331 19.92 4.34 -2.33
C SER A 331 21.24 5.00 -2.73
N LEU A 332 22.24 4.24 -3.21
CA LEU A 332 23.50 4.81 -3.74
C LEU A 332 23.31 5.79 -4.92
N ARG A 333 22.17 5.77 -5.61
CA ARG A 333 21.84 6.72 -6.70
C ARG A 333 21.01 7.92 -6.24
N TYR A 334 20.00 7.71 -5.37
CA TYR A 334 18.97 8.70 -5.05
C TYR A 334 18.90 9.13 -3.56
N GLU A 335 19.68 8.50 -2.69
CA GLU A 335 19.80 8.80 -1.24
C GLU A 335 21.29 8.86 -0.87
N ARG A 336 22.00 9.84 -1.43
CA ARG A 336 23.40 10.11 -1.09
C ARG A 336 23.48 10.75 0.29
N GLU A 337 24.43 10.31 1.12
CA GLU A 337 24.63 10.86 2.45
C GLU A 337 25.02 12.35 2.37
N GLY A 338 24.28 13.20 3.10
CA GLY A 338 24.49 14.66 3.11
C GLY A 338 23.74 15.44 2.02
N GLU A 339 23.15 14.78 1.01
CA GLU A 339 22.30 15.42 0.00
C GLU A 339 20.80 15.15 0.27
N PRO A 340 19.88 16.03 -0.17
CA PRO A 340 18.44 15.77 -0.06
C PRO A 340 18.03 14.58 -0.95
N SER A 341 17.07 13.76 -0.48
CA SER A 341 16.66 12.57 -1.23
C SER A 341 15.98 12.91 -2.55
N MET A 342 16.56 12.38 -3.63
CA MET A 342 16.06 12.45 -5.01
C MET A 342 15.05 11.34 -5.33
N LEU A 343 14.55 10.61 -4.33
CA LEU A 343 13.46 9.63 -4.52
C LEU A 343 12.16 10.35 -4.90
N SER A 344 11.47 9.82 -5.91
CA SER A 344 10.19 10.39 -6.36
C SER A 344 9.11 10.25 -5.27
N PRO A 345 8.22 11.25 -5.11
CA PRO A 345 7.06 11.13 -4.22
C PRO A 345 6.12 9.98 -4.62
N VAL A 346 5.39 9.44 -3.63
CA VAL A 346 4.38 8.38 -3.80
C VAL A 346 3.15 8.69 -2.94
N ASP A 347 2.00 8.85 -3.58
CA ASP A 347 0.71 8.87 -2.89
C ASP A 347 0.22 7.42 -2.69
N LEU A 348 -0.29 7.06 -1.51
CA LEU A 348 -0.90 5.76 -1.23
C LEU A 348 -2.40 5.91 -1.01
N PHE A 349 -3.20 5.17 -1.76
CA PHE A 349 -4.65 5.26 -1.79
C PHE A 349 -5.29 4.04 -1.14
N VAL A 350 -6.10 4.26 -0.10
CA VAL A 350 -6.97 3.26 0.53
C VAL A 350 -8.43 3.67 0.30
N SER A 351 -9.28 2.73 -0.10
CA SER A 351 -10.73 2.94 -0.19
C SER A 351 -11.47 2.07 0.82
N THR A 352 -12.39 2.68 1.58
CA THR A 352 -13.33 2.00 2.49
C THR A 352 -14.77 2.34 2.07
N VAL A 353 -15.70 1.39 2.16
CA VAL A 353 -17.08 1.54 1.66
C VAL A 353 -18.10 1.72 2.78
N ASP A 354 -17.96 0.98 3.87
CA ASP A 354 -18.90 0.98 5.00
C ASP A 354 -18.24 0.34 6.23
N PRO A 355 -18.05 1.06 7.36
CA PRO A 355 -17.38 0.52 8.54
C PRO A 355 -18.14 -0.63 9.23
N LEU A 356 -19.42 -0.86 8.90
CA LEU A 356 -20.18 -2.04 9.37
C LEU A 356 -19.89 -3.30 8.54
N LYS A 357 -19.28 -3.16 7.35
CA LYS A 357 -18.84 -4.27 6.48
C LYS A 357 -17.33 -4.48 6.54
N GLU A 358 -16.58 -3.37 6.67
CA GLU A 358 -15.13 -3.29 6.63
C GLU A 358 -14.66 -2.70 7.97
N PRO A 359 -14.41 -3.52 9.01
CA PRO A 359 -14.29 -3.04 10.38
C PRO A 359 -13.17 -1.98 10.54
N PRO A 360 -13.41 -0.85 11.25
CA PRO A 360 -12.47 0.27 11.27
C PRO A 360 -11.06 -0.10 11.75
N LEU A 361 -10.94 -1.06 12.67
CA LEU A 361 -9.66 -1.58 13.16
C LEU A 361 -8.80 -2.22 12.04
N VAL A 362 -9.43 -2.80 11.00
CA VAL A 362 -8.73 -3.37 9.83
C VAL A 362 -8.19 -2.24 8.96
N THR A 363 -9.03 -1.26 8.62
CA THR A 363 -8.63 -0.05 7.89
C THR A 363 -7.52 0.71 8.62
N ALA A 364 -7.63 0.87 9.94
CA ALA A 364 -6.60 1.45 10.79
C ALA A 364 -5.27 0.69 10.75
N ASN A 365 -5.31 -0.64 10.82
CA ASN A 365 -4.11 -1.48 10.68
C ASN A 365 -3.42 -1.30 9.32
N THR A 366 -4.20 -1.19 8.24
CA THR A 366 -3.70 -0.90 6.89
C THR A 366 -3.07 0.49 6.82
N VAL A 367 -3.73 1.54 7.34
CA VAL A 367 -3.19 2.91 7.41
C VAL A 367 -1.91 2.98 8.24
N LEU A 368 -1.86 2.34 9.40
CA LEU A 368 -0.65 2.26 10.24
C LEU A 368 0.51 1.57 9.53
N SER A 369 0.22 0.54 8.72
CA SER A 369 1.25 -0.12 7.89
C SER A 369 1.81 0.77 6.77
N ILE A 370 1.00 1.72 6.28
CA ILE A 370 1.37 2.72 5.26
C ILE A 370 2.20 3.84 5.87
N LEU A 371 1.82 4.36 7.04
CA LEU A 371 2.57 5.44 7.71
C LEU A 371 3.94 4.97 8.24
N ALA A 372 4.10 3.66 8.49
CA ALA A 372 5.32 3.05 9.03
C ALA A 372 6.27 2.43 7.97
N VAL A 373 6.16 2.81 6.69
CA VAL A 373 7.04 2.33 5.60
C VAL A 373 8.50 2.82 5.71
N ASP A 374 9.39 2.10 5.03
CA ASP A 374 10.78 2.50 4.80
C ASP A 374 10.86 3.37 3.52
N TYR A 375 10.62 4.67 3.68
CA TYR A 375 10.73 5.72 2.65
C TYR A 375 10.84 7.10 3.33
N PRO A 376 11.40 8.14 2.69
CA PRO A 376 11.44 9.51 3.24
C PRO A 376 10.04 10.07 3.50
N VAL A 377 9.87 10.78 4.63
CA VAL A 377 8.54 11.19 5.13
C VAL A 377 7.89 12.31 4.30
N ASP A 378 8.70 13.19 3.71
CA ASP A 378 8.29 14.24 2.77
C ASP A 378 7.83 13.68 1.41
N LYS A 379 8.27 12.45 1.08
CA LYS A 379 7.95 11.76 -0.18
C LYS A 379 6.74 10.81 -0.07
N VAL A 380 6.15 10.62 1.11
CA VAL A 380 4.98 9.74 1.32
C VAL A 380 3.75 10.55 1.72
N SER A 381 2.61 10.25 1.10
CA SER A 381 1.30 10.74 1.56
C SER A 381 0.24 9.66 1.46
N CYS A 382 -0.49 9.42 2.56
CA CYS A 382 -1.58 8.46 2.65
C CYS A 382 -2.93 9.19 2.44
N TYR A 383 -3.75 8.68 1.53
CA TYR A 383 -5.11 9.14 1.27
C TYR A 383 -6.09 8.01 1.57
N VAL A 384 -7.09 8.29 2.40
CA VAL A 384 -8.18 7.37 2.71
C VAL A 384 -9.47 7.96 2.17
N SER A 385 -10.05 7.30 1.17
CA SER A 385 -11.40 7.63 0.67
C SER A 385 -12.43 6.82 1.45
N ASP A 386 -13.33 7.51 2.15
CA ASP A 386 -14.53 6.89 2.71
C ASP A 386 -15.70 7.13 1.78
N ASP A 387 -16.18 6.05 1.16
CA ASP A 387 -17.34 6.08 0.26
C ASP A 387 -18.68 5.97 1.04
N GLY A 388 -18.62 5.72 2.36
CA GLY A 388 -19.76 5.69 3.27
C GLY A 388 -20.05 7.00 3.99
N ALA A 389 -19.13 7.98 3.95
CA ALA A 389 -19.21 9.27 4.65
C ALA A 389 -19.55 9.15 6.16
N SER A 390 -18.99 8.16 6.84
CA SER A 390 -19.37 7.78 8.20
C SER A 390 -18.52 8.46 9.26
N MET A 391 -19.16 9.02 10.29
CA MET A 391 -18.46 9.57 11.45
C MET A 391 -17.63 8.52 12.19
N LEU A 392 -18.01 7.23 12.15
CA LEU A 392 -17.21 6.14 12.69
C LEU A 392 -15.86 5.98 11.95
N SER A 393 -15.86 6.06 10.62
CA SER A 393 -14.63 6.05 9.81
C SER A 393 -13.73 7.23 10.19
N PHE A 394 -14.33 8.41 10.38
CA PHE A 394 -13.62 9.65 10.70
C PHE A 394 -13.02 9.66 12.11
N GLU A 395 -13.81 9.35 13.15
CA GLU A 395 -13.31 9.25 14.53
C GLU A 395 -12.24 8.16 14.66
N SER A 396 -12.44 7.00 14.02
CA SER A 396 -11.44 5.93 13.98
C SER A 396 -10.13 6.34 13.32
N LEU A 397 -10.16 7.26 12.35
CA LEU A 397 -8.95 7.78 11.69
C LEU A 397 -8.20 8.81 12.56
N SER A 398 -8.93 9.60 13.36
CA SER A 398 -8.32 10.51 14.35
C SER A 398 -7.51 9.72 15.39
N GLU A 399 -8.16 8.75 16.04
CA GLU A 399 -7.51 7.80 16.97
C GLU A 399 -6.32 7.07 16.33
N THR A 400 -6.42 6.74 15.05
CA THR A 400 -5.33 6.09 14.30
C THR A 400 -4.14 7.05 14.07
N ALA A 401 -4.39 8.34 13.85
CA ALA A 401 -3.34 9.34 13.70
C ALA A 401 -2.59 9.60 15.04
N GLU A 402 -3.32 9.63 16.15
CA GLU A 402 -2.76 9.71 17.50
C GLU A 402 -1.89 8.48 17.81
N PHE A 403 -2.39 7.27 17.57
CA PHE A 403 -1.61 6.04 17.77
C PHE A 403 -0.42 5.94 16.81
N ALA A 404 -0.52 6.46 15.58
CA ALA A 404 0.59 6.48 14.62
C ALA A 404 1.82 7.26 15.14
N ARG A 405 1.61 8.36 15.88
CA ARG A 405 2.71 9.14 16.51
C ARG A 405 3.53 8.34 17.52
N LYS A 406 2.96 7.29 18.12
CA LYS A 406 3.66 6.34 19.00
C LYS A 406 4.19 5.12 18.22
N TRP A 407 3.41 4.60 17.27
CA TRP A 407 3.72 3.37 16.53
C TRP A 407 4.80 3.52 15.46
N VAL A 408 4.84 4.65 14.74
CA VAL A 408 5.77 4.89 13.63
C VAL A 408 7.24 4.98 14.08
N PRO A 409 7.64 5.77 15.10
CA PRO A 409 9.02 5.77 15.58
C PRO A 409 9.44 4.39 16.08
N PHE A 410 8.62 3.73 16.90
CA PHE A 410 8.85 2.35 17.36
C PHE A 410 9.06 1.35 16.18
N CYS A 411 8.23 1.46 15.13
CA CYS A 411 8.36 0.66 13.92
C CYS A 411 9.71 0.85 13.22
N LYS A 412 10.15 2.10 13.04
CA LYS A 412 11.39 2.46 12.34
C LYS A 412 12.62 2.09 13.19
N LYS A 413 12.67 2.55 14.43
CA LYS A 413 13.74 2.32 15.44
C LYS A 413 14.12 0.86 15.63
N PHE A 414 13.13 -0.03 15.69
CA PHE A 414 13.37 -1.48 15.89
C PHE A 414 13.26 -2.33 14.62
N ASN A 415 12.96 -1.72 13.47
CA ASN A 415 12.78 -2.38 12.17
C ASN A 415 11.94 -3.67 12.28
N ILE A 416 10.68 -3.55 12.71
CA ILE A 416 9.76 -4.69 12.92
C ILE A 416 8.93 -4.97 11.66
N GLU A 417 8.58 -6.24 11.43
CA GLU A 417 7.70 -6.63 10.32
C GLU A 417 6.74 -7.76 10.74
N PRO A 418 5.44 -7.73 10.35
CA PRO A 418 4.80 -6.71 9.51
C PRO A 418 4.64 -5.35 10.22
N ARG A 419 4.28 -4.31 9.45
CA ARG A 419 4.05 -2.94 9.95
C ARG A 419 2.63 -2.71 10.49
N ALA A 420 1.70 -3.63 10.26
CA ALA A 420 0.36 -3.62 10.86
C ALA A 420 0.38 -4.24 12.27
N PRO A 421 -0.03 -3.51 13.33
CA PRO A 421 0.15 -3.96 14.71
C PRO A 421 -0.64 -5.21 15.10
N GLU A 422 -1.88 -5.43 14.63
CA GLU A 422 -2.65 -6.65 14.93
C GLU A 422 -1.92 -7.89 14.42
N PHE A 423 -1.47 -7.83 13.16
CA PHE A 423 -0.72 -8.91 12.50
C PHE A 423 0.71 -9.05 13.04
N TYR A 424 1.27 -8.04 13.71
CA TYR A 424 2.54 -8.15 14.42
C TYR A 424 2.37 -8.81 15.80
N PHE A 425 1.44 -8.31 16.63
CA PHE A 425 1.26 -8.77 18.01
C PHE A 425 0.54 -10.13 18.13
N SER A 426 -0.25 -10.55 17.13
CA SER A 426 -0.89 -11.86 17.09
C SER A 426 0.02 -13.02 16.65
N ARG A 427 1.19 -12.73 16.03
CA ARG A 427 2.12 -13.77 15.56
C ARG A 427 2.78 -14.52 16.72
N LYS A 428 2.50 -15.82 16.80
CA LYS A 428 3.13 -16.79 17.73
C LYS A 428 4.57 -17.18 17.30
N VAL A 429 5.36 -16.21 16.83
CA VAL A 429 6.76 -16.37 16.42
C VAL A 429 7.64 -15.75 17.51
N ASP A 430 8.85 -16.27 17.69
CA ASP A 430 9.84 -15.60 18.54
C ASP A 430 10.11 -14.18 17.99
N TYR A 431 9.82 -13.19 18.84
CA TYR A 431 9.93 -11.77 18.55
C TYR A 431 11.26 -11.17 19.01
N LEU A 432 12.07 -11.90 19.77
CA LEU A 432 13.42 -11.52 20.17
C LEU A 432 14.45 -11.86 19.09
N LYS A 433 14.11 -12.79 18.18
CA LYS A 433 14.98 -13.21 17.09
C LYS A 433 15.46 -12.02 16.25
N ASP A 434 16.76 -11.98 16.00
CA ASP A 434 17.45 -10.97 15.20
C ASP A 434 17.32 -9.52 15.76
N LYS A 435 17.03 -9.36 17.08
CA LYS A 435 16.95 -8.07 17.77
C LYS A 435 18.12 -7.86 18.75
N VAL A 436 18.95 -6.85 18.45
CA VAL A 436 20.16 -6.52 19.23
C VAL A 436 19.99 -5.33 20.20
N GLN A 437 18.88 -4.58 20.08
CA GLN A 437 18.65 -3.38 20.89
C GLN A 437 18.22 -3.75 22.34
N PRO A 438 18.91 -3.26 23.39
CA PRO A 438 18.64 -3.70 24.77
C PRO A 438 17.28 -3.24 25.31
N THR A 439 16.82 -2.04 24.93
CA THR A 439 15.54 -1.49 25.39
C THR A 439 14.31 -2.15 24.75
N PHE A 440 14.49 -2.92 23.66
CA PHE A 440 13.40 -3.48 22.86
C PHE A 440 12.39 -4.29 23.68
N VAL A 441 12.85 -5.07 24.68
CA VAL A 441 11.97 -5.89 25.53
C VAL A 441 11.10 -5.02 26.46
N GLN A 442 11.56 -3.83 26.83
CA GLN A 442 10.78 -2.85 27.61
C GLN A 442 9.84 -2.06 26.71
N GLU A 443 10.36 -1.44 25.65
CA GLU A 443 9.58 -0.63 24.70
C GLU A 443 8.48 -1.45 24.01
N ARG A 444 8.74 -2.70 23.60
CA ARG A 444 7.71 -3.59 23.03
C ARG A 444 6.60 -3.93 24.03
N ARG A 445 6.91 -4.02 25.33
CA ARG A 445 5.89 -4.27 26.37
C ARG A 445 5.05 -3.02 26.66
N ALA A 446 5.63 -1.82 26.59
CA ALA A 446 4.89 -0.57 26.65
C ALA A 446 3.98 -0.43 25.42
N MET A 447 4.55 -0.51 24.21
CA MET A 447 3.83 -0.38 22.94
C MET A 447 2.71 -1.43 22.76
N LYS A 448 2.84 -2.62 23.37
CA LYS A 448 1.72 -3.57 23.36
C LYS A 448 0.52 -3.07 24.18
N ARG A 449 0.72 -2.45 25.35
CA ARG A 449 -0.40 -1.94 26.17
C ARG A 449 -1.12 -0.81 25.45
N GLU A 450 -0.37 0.18 24.99
CA GLU A 450 -0.82 1.27 24.11
C GLU A 450 -1.67 0.77 22.94
N TYR A 451 -1.28 -0.34 22.31
CA TYR A 451 -2.04 -0.92 21.21
C TYR A 451 -3.35 -1.63 21.62
N GLU A 452 -3.36 -2.37 22.74
CA GLU A 452 -4.60 -2.98 23.24
C GLU A 452 -5.57 -1.90 23.81
N GLU A 453 -5.04 -0.81 24.38
CA GLU A 453 -5.80 0.38 24.79
C GLU A 453 -6.41 1.12 23.58
N PHE A 454 -5.63 1.34 22.52
CA PHE A 454 -6.12 1.83 21.23
C PHE A 454 -7.25 0.95 20.67
N LYS A 455 -7.11 -0.38 20.72
CA LYS A 455 -8.18 -1.31 20.33
C LYS A 455 -9.44 -1.16 21.18
N VAL A 456 -9.32 -0.92 22.49
CA VAL A 456 -10.47 -0.64 23.36
C VAL A 456 -11.18 0.65 22.94
N ARG A 457 -10.44 1.73 22.63
CA ARG A 457 -11.04 2.99 22.15
C ARG A 457 -11.73 2.82 20.79
N ILE A 458 -11.10 2.17 19.82
CA ILE A 458 -11.73 1.85 18.52
C ILE A 458 -13.00 0.99 18.71
N ASN A 459 -12.97 -0.02 19.59
CA ASN A 459 -14.16 -0.83 19.89
C ASN A 459 -15.27 -0.01 20.55
N ALA A 460 -14.95 0.93 21.44
CA ALA A 460 -15.92 1.84 22.05
C ALA A 460 -16.58 2.76 21.00
N LEU A 461 -15.81 3.26 20.01
CA LEU A 461 -16.36 4.00 18.88
C LEU A 461 -17.30 3.13 18.02
N VAL A 462 -16.93 1.87 17.75
CA VAL A 462 -17.81 0.92 17.02
C VAL A 462 -19.11 0.66 17.80
N SER A 463 -19.06 0.48 19.12
CA SER A 463 -20.26 0.31 19.95
C SER A 463 -21.12 1.58 20.06
N LYS A 464 -20.51 2.77 20.10
CA LYS A 464 -21.19 4.07 20.00
C LYS A 464 -21.94 4.18 18.66
N ALA A 465 -21.26 3.88 17.56
CA ALA A 465 -21.80 4.00 16.20
C ALA A 465 -23.01 3.10 15.89
N GLN A 466 -23.21 2.01 16.65
CA GLN A 466 -24.42 1.16 16.54
C GLN A 466 -25.71 1.87 17.00
N LYS A 467 -25.60 2.96 17.78
CA LYS A 467 -26.72 3.75 18.28
C LYS A 467 -26.75 5.11 17.58
N VAL A 468 -27.30 5.14 16.38
CA VAL A 468 -27.50 6.38 15.61
C VAL A 468 -28.47 7.30 16.37
N PRO A 469 -28.12 8.56 16.69
CA PRO A 469 -29.04 9.50 17.32
C PRO A 469 -30.17 9.93 16.35
N GLU A 470 -31.35 10.24 16.88
CA GLU A 470 -32.50 10.67 16.07
C GLU A 470 -32.26 12.02 15.36
N GLU A 471 -31.51 12.93 15.99
CA GLU A 471 -31.08 14.21 15.41
C GLU A 471 -29.89 14.07 14.44
N GLY A 472 -29.38 12.85 14.24
CA GLY A 472 -28.17 12.55 13.47
C GLY A 472 -26.89 12.69 14.30
N TRP A 473 -25.74 12.49 13.65
CA TRP A 473 -24.44 12.65 14.29
C TRP A 473 -24.05 14.12 14.44
N ILE A 474 -23.41 14.43 15.57
CA ILE A 474 -22.89 15.76 15.94
C ILE A 474 -21.40 15.60 16.30
N MET A 475 -20.57 16.52 15.82
CA MET A 475 -19.11 16.51 15.99
C MET A 475 -18.69 17.06 17.38
N LYS A 476 -17.42 16.84 17.77
CA LYS A 476 -16.83 17.32 19.04
C LYS A 476 -17.03 18.83 19.29
N ASP A 477 -17.20 19.64 18.24
CA ASP A 477 -17.38 21.10 18.30
C ASP A 477 -18.86 21.54 18.30
N GLY A 478 -19.80 20.59 18.39
CA GLY A 478 -21.25 20.85 18.38
C GLY A 478 -21.86 21.04 16.99
N THR A 479 -21.08 20.95 15.91
CA THR A 479 -21.62 21.05 14.54
C THR A 479 -22.26 19.73 14.07
N PRO A 480 -23.33 19.76 13.26
CA PRO A 480 -23.93 18.54 12.70
C PRO A 480 -23.00 17.91 11.65
N TRP A 481 -22.82 16.58 11.72
CA TRP A 481 -21.97 15.83 10.80
C TRP A 481 -22.45 15.97 9.33
N PRO A 482 -21.63 16.52 8.40
CA PRO A 482 -22.09 16.78 7.04
C PRO A 482 -22.45 15.52 6.24
N GLY A 483 -21.90 14.37 6.62
CA GLY A 483 -22.19 13.06 6.02
C GLY A 483 -23.47 12.37 6.54
N ASN A 484 -24.30 13.03 7.37
CA ASN A 484 -25.48 12.41 8.00
C ASN A 484 -26.47 11.75 7.01
N ASN A 485 -26.54 12.23 5.77
CA ASN A 485 -27.23 11.53 4.69
C ASN A 485 -26.23 10.94 3.69
N THR A 486 -26.05 9.62 3.70
CA THR A 486 -25.10 8.89 2.84
C THR A 486 -25.41 8.98 1.33
N ARG A 487 -26.57 9.54 0.94
CA ARG A 487 -26.97 9.79 -0.46
C ARG A 487 -26.97 11.26 -0.88
N ASP A 488 -26.92 12.19 0.07
CA ASP A 488 -26.92 13.64 -0.17
C ASP A 488 -26.02 14.35 0.86
N HIS A 489 -24.73 14.46 0.56
CA HIS A 489 -23.74 15.12 1.41
C HIS A 489 -22.70 15.88 0.57
N PRO A 490 -22.17 17.01 1.10
CA PRO A 490 -21.05 17.73 0.50
C PRO A 490 -19.79 16.86 0.40
N GLY A 491 -18.85 17.26 -0.45
CA GLY A 491 -17.50 16.70 -0.42
C GLY A 491 -16.80 17.14 0.87
N MET A 492 -16.02 16.24 1.48
CA MET A 492 -15.30 16.49 2.73
C MET A 492 -13.82 16.15 2.59
N ILE A 493 -12.94 17.00 3.13
CA ILE A 493 -11.49 16.75 3.20
C ILE A 493 -10.99 17.14 4.60
N GLN A 494 -10.17 16.28 5.19
CA GLN A 494 -9.41 16.58 6.42
C GLN A 494 -7.97 16.12 6.27
N VAL A 495 -7.02 16.83 6.87
CA VAL A 495 -5.63 16.38 6.99
C VAL A 495 -5.27 16.22 8.48
N PHE A 496 -4.88 15.00 8.86
CA PHE A 496 -4.59 14.64 10.25
C PHE A 496 -3.09 14.73 10.59
N LEU A 497 -2.22 14.26 9.69
CA LEU A 497 -0.77 14.21 9.88
C LEU A 497 -0.04 14.92 8.72
N GLY A 498 1.25 15.21 8.93
CA GLY A 498 2.14 15.92 8.00
C GLY A 498 2.88 17.06 8.70
N HIS A 499 3.57 17.90 7.93
CA HIS A 499 4.42 19.00 8.41
C HIS A 499 3.79 19.90 9.51
N SER A 500 2.49 20.22 9.45
CA SER A 500 1.78 20.98 10.49
C SER A 500 0.88 20.12 11.39
N GLY A 501 0.87 18.80 11.24
CA GLY A 501 0.03 17.87 12.01
C GLY A 501 0.62 17.48 13.37
N GLY A 502 1.66 18.20 13.78
CA GLY A 502 2.53 17.89 14.91
C GLY A 502 3.42 16.66 14.68
N LEU A 503 4.35 16.48 15.61
CA LEU A 503 5.48 15.56 15.49
C LEU A 503 5.22 14.20 16.18
N ASP A 504 6.07 13.22 15.90
CA ASP A 504 6.12 11.96 16.65
C ASP A 504 6.70 12.15 18.06
N THR A 505 6.69 11.08 18.86
CA THR A 505 7.22 11.12 20.25
C THR A 505 8.73 11.36 20.35
N GLU A 506 9.47 11.33 19.25
CA GLU A 506 10.91 11.58 19.17
C GLU A 506 11.22 12.94 18.47
N GLY A 507 10.19 13.72 18.10
CA GLY A 507 10.31 15.06 17.52
C GLY A 507 10.37 15.11 15.98
N ASN A 508 10.05 14.01 15.28
CA ASN A 508 10.14 13.93 13.82
C ASN A 508 8.78 14.13 13.12
N GLU A 509 8.80 14.51 11.84
CA GLU A 509 7.58 14.57 11.02
C GLU A 509 7.08 13.17 10.62
N LEU A 510 5.75 13.01 10.61
CA LEU A 510 5.09 11.82 10.04
C LEU A 510 4.63 12.07 8.59
N PRO A 511 4.52 11.02 7.75
CA PRO A 511 3.90 11.12 6.44
C PRO A 511 2.48 11.71 6.51
N ARG A 512 2.08 12.48 5.50
CA ARG A 512 0.78 13.14 5.49
C ARG A 512 -0.35 12.12 5.49
N LEU A 513 -1.39 12.33 6.29
CA LEU A 513 -2.63 11.53 6.27
C LEU A 513 -3.82 12.42 5.89
N VAL A 514 -4.46 12.12 4.76
CA VAL A 514 -5.60 12.85 4.20
C VAL A 514 -6.84 11.95 4.19
N TYR A 515 -7.91 12.38 4.85
CA TYR A 515 -9.25 11.80 4.71
C TYR A 515 -10.02 12.53 3.61
N VAL A 516 -10.75 11.78 2.78
CA VAL A 516 -11.57 12.31 1.69
C VAL A 516 -12.92 11.58 1.67
N SER A 517 -14.02 12.33 1.63
CA SER A 517 -15.33 11.83 1.20
C SER A 517 -15.74 12.61 -0.05
N ARG A 518 -16.00 11.92 -1.16
CA ARG A 518 -16.48 12.57 -2.40
C ARG A 518 -17.90 13.11 -2.22
N GLU A 519 -18.26 14.17 -2.93
CA GLU A 519 -19.64 14.69 -2.89
C GLU A 519 -20.60 13.65 -3.50
N LYS A 520 -21.72 13.41 -2.82
CA LYS A 520 -22.78 12.51 -3.31
C LYS A 520 -24.12 13.22 -3.26
N ARG A 521 -24.89 13.07 -4.33
CA ARG A 521 -26.22 13.68 -4.52
C ARG A 521 -27.19 12.66 -5.11
N PRO A 522 -28.51 12.74 -4.80
CA PRO A 522 -29.53 11.94 -5.45
C PRO A 522 -29.54 12.17 -6.96
N GLY A 523 -29.74 11.10 -7.73
CA GLY A 523 -29.77 11.14 -9.20
C GLY A 523 -28.39 11.09 -9.90
N PHE A 524 -27.29 11.36 -9.19
CA PHE A 524 -25.94 11.20 -9.73
C PHE A 524 -25.45 9.73 -9.61
N GLN A 525 -24.70 9.27 -10.61
CA GLN A 525 -24.03 7.97 -10.58
C GLN A 525 -22.61 8.13 -10.01
N HIS A 526 -22.24 7.29 -9.03
CA HIS A 526 -20.99 7.46 -8.27
C HIS A 526 -19.93 6.37 -8.53
N HIS A 527 -20.24 5.39 -9.38
CA HIS A 527 -19.28 4.40 -9.91
C HIS A 527 -18.49 3.56 -8.88
N LYS A 528 -18.89 3.56 -7.60
CA LYS A 528 -18.27 2.77 -6.51
C LYS A 528 -16.75 3.03 -6.42
N LYS A 529 -15.95 1.99 -6.16
CA LYS A 529 -14.48 2.06 -6.07
C LYS A 529 -13.84 2.79 -7.25
N ALA A 530 -14.27 2.56 -8.49
CA ALA A 530 -13.74 3.28 -9.65
C ALA A 530 -13.91 4.82 -9.54
N GLY A 531 -15.08 5.27 -9.07
CA GLY A 531 -15.36 6.70 -8.84
C GLY A 531 -14.63 7.28 -7.63
N ALA A 532 -14.47 6.51 -6.55
CA ALA A 532 -13.65 6.90 -5.40
C ALA A 532 -12.17 7.05 -5.78
N MET A 533 -11.62 6.07 -6.50
CA MET A 533 -10.23 6.09 -6.98
C MET A 533 -9.98 7.24 -7.98
N ASN A 534 -10.93 7.55 -8.87
CA ASN A 534 -10.81 8.70 -9.77
C ASN A 534 -10.85 10.04 -9.03
N ALA A 535 -11.68 10.19 -7.99
CA ALA A 535 -11.66 11.35 -7.11
C ALA A 535 -10.31 11.47 -6.37
N LEU A 536 -9.73 10.36 -5.90
CA LEU A 536 -8.40 10.34 -5.27
C LEU A 536 -7.27 10.76 -6.21
N ILE A 537 -7.27 10.35 -7.49
CA ILE A 537 -6.29 10.85 -8.48
C ILE A 537 -6.35 12.37 -8.56
N ARG A 538 -7.55 12.95 -8.68
CA ARG A 538 -7.74 14.39 -8.87
C ARG A 538 -7.37 15.20 -7.62
N VAL A 539 -7.83 14.78 -6.44
CA VAL A 539 -7.60 15.53 -5.20
C VAL A 539 -6.12 15.50 -4.76
N SER A 540 -5.43 14.37 -4.96
CA SER A 540 -3.98 14.28 -4.71
C SER A 540 -3.18 15.13 -5.70
N ALA A 541 -3.58 15.23 -6.97
CA ALA A 541 -2.94 16.10 -7.97
C ALA A 541 -2.95 17.59 -7.58
N VAL A 542 -3.93 18.02 -6.78
CA VAL A 542 -4.00 19.40 -6.25
C VAL A 542 -3.22 19.56 -4.93
N LEU A 543 -3.08 18.49 -4.13
CA LEU A 543 -2.54 18.56 -2.76
C LEU A 543 -1.07 18.11 -2.59
N THR A 544 -0.57 17.24 -3.47
CA THR A 544 0.79 16.64 -3.43
C THR A 544 1.38 16.41 -4.83
N ASN A 545 0.54 15.96 -5.76
CA ASN A 545 0.88 15.62 -7.14
C ASN A 545 2.06 14.63 -7.25
N ALA A 546 2.03 13.51 -6.54
CA ALA A 546 3.10 12.51 -6.64
C ALA A 546 3.09 11.82 -8.02
N PRO A 547 4.23 11.69 -8.73
CA PRO A 547 4.26 11.08 -10.07
C PRO A 547 3.90 9.57 -10.05
N PHE A 548 3.95 8.94 -8.87
CA PHE A 548 3.53 7.57 -8.63
C PHE A 548 2.42 7.47 -7.58
N MET A 549 1.50 6.53 -7.76
CA MET A 549 0.39 6.26 -6.84
C MET A 549 0.27 4.76 -6.56
N LEU A 550 0.21 4.36 -5.30
CA LEU A 550 0.07 2.96 -4.87
C LEU A 550 -1.36 2.72 -4.36
N ASN A 551 -2.08 1.73 -4.91
CA ASN A 551 -3.44 1.44 -4.46
C ASN A 551 -3.52 0.19 -3.57
N LEU A 552 -4.33 0.29 -2.51
CA LEU A 552 -4.64 -0.81 -1.57
C LEU A 552 -6.14 -0.85 -1.27
N ASP A 553 -6.64 -2.06 -1.05
CA ASP A 553 -7.93 -2.30 -0.40
C ASP A 553 -7.78 -2.20 1.12
N CYS A 554 -8.84 -1.84 1.84
CA CYS A 554 -8.82 -1.64 3.30
C CYS A 554 -8.36 -2.89 4.09
N ASP A 555 -8.57 -4.08 3.53
CA ASP A 555 -8.16 -5.38 4.08
C ASP A 555 -6.71 -5.79 3.75
N HIS A 556 -5.97 -5.01 2.95
CA HIS A 556 -4.61 -5.30 2.48
C HIS A 556 -3.55 -4.35 3.06
N TYR A 557 -2.72 -4.87 3.97
CA TYR A 557 -1.66 -4.13 4.66
C TYR A 557 -0.26 -4.37 4.07
N ILE A 558 0.68 -3.49 4.39
CA ILE A 558 2.09 -3.58 4.00
C ILE A 558 2.85 -4.52 4.96
N ASN A 559 3.31 -5.66 4.43
CA ASN A 559 4.02 -6.70 5.18
C ASN A 559 5.54 -6.57 5.08
N ASN A 560 6.07 -6.21 3.90
CA ASN A 560 7.47 -5.83 3.69
C ASN A 560 7.55 -4.30 3.52
N SER A 561 8.21 -3.65 4.46
CA SER A 561 8.34 -2.18 4.53
C SER A 561 9.08 -1.56 3.34
N LYS A 562 9.83 -2.36 2.57
CA LYS A 562 10.63 -1.93 1.41
C LYS A 562 9.89 -2.05 0.06
N ALA A 563 8.63 -2.48 0.06
CA ALA A 563 7.83 -2.66 -1.16
C ALA A 563 7.78 -1.42 -2.07
N ILE A 564 7.75 -0.20 -1.50
CA ILE A 564 7.81 1.05 -2.27
C ILE A 564 9.17 1.18 -2.97
N ARG A 565 10.27 1.01 -2.24
CA ARG A 565 11.65 1.04 -2.78
C ARG A 565 11.85 0.02 -3.90
N GLU A 566 11.31 -1.19 -3.74
CA GLU A 566 11.33 -2.23 -4.78
C GLU A 566 10.60 -1.80 -6.06
N SER A 567 9.46 -1.10 -5.95
CA SER A 567 8.76 -0.56 -7.12
C SER A 567 9.56 0.55 -7.83
N MET A 568 10.25 1.41 -7.08
CA MET A 568 11.10 2.48 -7.62
C MET A 568 12.30 1.93 -8.40
N CYS A 569 12.86 0.78 -8.00
CA CYS A 569 13.89 0.06 -8.78
C CYS A 569 13.45 -0.34 -10.20
N PHE A 570 12.15 -0.29 -10.50
CA PHE A 570 11.61 -0.45 -11.85
C PHE A 570 11.08 0.85 -12.47
N LEU A 571 10.49 1.74 -11.67
CA LEU A 571 9.79 2.95 -12.15
C LEU A 571 10.72 4.14 -12.39
N MET A 572 11.79 4.26 -11.61
CA MET A 572 12.83 5.29 -11.73
C MET A 572 14.03 4.86 -12.60
N ASP A 573 14.13 3.57 -12.98
CA ASP A 573 15.18 3.08 -13.87
C ASP A 573 15.12 3.80 -15.24
N PRO A 574 16.16 4.53 -15.68
CA PRO A 574 16.08 5.33 -16.91
C PRO A 574 15.90 4.51 -18.19
N GLN A 575 16.35 3.24 -18.21
CA GLN A 575 16.28 2.36 -19.37
C GLN A 575 14.94 1.60 -19.43
N VAL A 576 14.44 1.15 -18.28
CA VAL A 576 13.24 0.30 -18.17
C VAL A 576 12.00 1.12 -17.84
N GLY A 577 12.09 2.01 -16.85
CA GLY A 577 10.97 2.66 -16.16
C GLY A 577 10.18 3.65 -17.01
N ARG A 578 10.82 4.33 -17.98
CA ARG A 578 10.16 5.30 -18.88
C ARG A 578 8.93 4.71 -19.61
N LYS A 579 8.87 3.38 -19.84
CA LYS A 579 7.73 2.70 -20.51
C LYS A 579 6.86 1.87 -19.56
N VAL A 580 7.08 1.96 -18.26
CA VAL A 580 6.31 1.24 -17.25
C VAL A 580 5.12 2.09 -16.81
N CYS A 581 3.90 1.55 -16.96
CA CYS A 581 2.68 2.15 -16.42
C CYS A 581 2.40 1.72 -14.98
N TYR A 582 2.67 0.47 -14.61
CA TYR A 582 2.52 -0.01 -13.24
C TYR A 582 3.39 -1.22 -12.88
N VAL A 583 3.67 -1.34 -11.57
CA VAL A 583 4.29 -2.51 -10.93
C VAL A 583 3.25 -3.20 -10.04
N GLN A 584 2.83 -4.41 -10.42
CA GLN A 584 1.89 -5.24 -9.68
C GLN A 584 2.65 -6.26 -8.82
N PHE A 585 2.22 -6.42 -7.58
CA PHE A 585 2.74 -7.43 -6.65
C PHE A 585 1.73 -8.61 -6.48
N PRO A 586 2.17 -9.80 -6.01
CA PRO A 586 1.27 -10.89 -5.65
C PRO A 586 0.39 -10.52 -4.45
N GLN A 587 -0.92 -10.73 -4.57
CA GLN A 587 -1.79 -10.80 -3.41
C GLN A 587 -1.48 -12.09 -2.65
N ARG A 588 -1.38 -11.99 -1.32
CA ARG A 588 -1.19 -13.10 -0.39
C ARG A 588 -2.14 -12.88 0.78
N PHE A 589 -2.67 -13.94 1.35
CA PHE A 589 -3.60 -13.81 2.47
C PHE A 589 -3.11 -14.57 3.71
N ASP A 590 -3.39 -14.01 4.88
CA ASP A 590 -3.25 -14.68 6.18
C ASP A 590 -4.54 -15.44 6.54
N GLY A 591 -4.52 -16.16 7.67
CA GLY A 591 -5.69 -16.89 8.20
C GLY A 591 -6.10 -18.16 7.42
N ILE A 592 -5.37 -18.53 6.36
CA ILE A 592 -5.68 -19.69 5.53
C ILE A 592 -5.26 -20.99 6.24
N ASP A 593 -6.21 -21.93 6.40
CA ASP A 593 -5.97 -23.27 6.95
C ASP A 593 -4.84 -24.03 6.23
N ALA A 594 -4.23 -24.99 6.94
CA ALA A 594 -3.21 -25.88 6.41
C ALA A 594 -3.67 -26.62 5.13
N HIS A 595 -4.93 -27.07 5.08
CA HIS A 595 -5.47 -27.82 3.94
C HIS A 595 -5.93 -26.94 2.76
N ASP A 596 -6.15 -25.64 2.98
CA ASP A 596 -6.68 -24.66 2.00
C ASP A 596 -7.79 -25.24 1.08
N ARG A 597 -8.81 -25.86 1.68
CA ARG A 597 -9.89 -26.56 0.95
C ARG A 597 -10.67 -25.65 -0.01
N TYR A 598 -10.66 -24.33 0.19
CA TYR A 598 -11.29 -23.34 -0.69
C TYR A 598 -10.32 -22.79 -1.77
N ALA A 599 -9.06 -23.24 -1.79
CA ALA A 599 -8.00 -22.80 -2.69
C ALA A 599 -7.80 -21.27 -2.73
N ASN A 600 -7.96 -20.62 -1.57
CA ASN A 600 -7.94 -19.17 -1.44
C ASN A 600 -6.56 -18.57 -1.74
N ARG A 601 -5.47 -19.34 -1.66
CA ARG A 601 -4.12 -18.88 -2.04
C ARG A 601 -3.98 -18.53 -3.53
N ASN A 602 -4.84 -19.08 -4.40
CA ASN A 602 -4.86 -18.87 -5.87
C ASN A 602 -3.45 -18.90 -6.54
N THR A 603 -2.59 -19.82 -6.10
CA THR A 603 -1.16 -19.84 -6.47
C THR A 603 -0.93 -20.02 -7.97
N VAL A 604 -1.79 -20.76 -8.68
CA VAL A 604 -1.68 -20.95 -10.13
C VAL A 604 -1.78 -19.61 -10.88
N PHE A 605 -2.62 -18.68 -10.40
CA PHE A 605 -2.78 -17.37 -11.02
C PHE A 605 -1.57 -16.46 -10.73
N PHE A 606 -1.19 -16.33 -9.46
CA PHE A 606 -0.10 -15.43 -9.07
C PHE A 606 1.30 -15.99 -9.36
N ASP A 607 1.60 -17.23 -8.99
CA ASP A 607 2.94 -17.81 -9.09
C ASP A 607 3.28 -18.36 -10.49
N ILE A 608 2.28 -18.63 -11.34
CA ILE A 608 2.48 -19.19 -12.69
C ILE A 608 1.99 -18.24 -13.79
N ASN A 609 0.70 -17.86 -13.81
CA ASN A 609 0.16 -17.06 -14.92
C ASN A 609 0.82 -15.68 -15.02
N MET A 610 0.90 -14.92 -13.92
CA MET A 610 1.48 -13.56 -13.96
C MET A 610 2.95 -13.53 -14.38
N LYS A 611 3.74 -14.55 -14.01
CA LYS A 611 5.13 -14.70 -14.50
C LYS A 611 5.22 -14.92 -16.01
N GLY A 612 4.24 -15.62 -16.59
CA GLY A 612 4.12 -15.79 -18.04
C GLY A 612 3.85 -14.46 -18.75
N LEU A 613 2.87 -13.69 -18.26
CA LEU A 613 2.50 -12.39 -18.81
C LEU A 613 3.63 -11.35 -18.69
N ASP A 614 4.39 -11.37 -17.59
CA ASP A 614 5.51 -10.44 -17.36
C ASP A 614 6.62 -10.53 -18.42
N GLY A 615 6.83 -11.72 -18.99
CA GLY A 615 7.73 -11.93 -20.12
C GLY A 615 7.19 -11.41 -21.46
N ILE A 616 5.87 -11.24 -21.59
CA ILE A 616 5.18 -10.74 -22.78
C ILE A 616 5.06 -9.21 -22.69
N GLN A 617 4.01 -8.65 -22.11
CA GLN A 617 3.81 -7.20 -21.95
C GLN A 617 3.68 -6.76 -20.48
N GLY A 618 3.48 -7.69 -19.55
CA GLY A 618 3.34 -7.39 -18.12
C GLY A 618 2.12 -8.09 -17.51
N PRO A 619 2.05 -8.24 -16.18
CA PRO A 619 0.86 -8.76 -15.50
C PRO A 619 -0.34 -7.82 -15.72
N VAL A 620 -1.55 -8.36 -15.65
CA VAL A 620 -2.77 -7.52 -15.56
C VAL A 620 -2.86 -6.90 -14.17
N TYR A 621 -3.54 -5.75 -14.05
CA TYR A 621 -3.91 -5.16 -12.76
C TYR A 621 -5.09 -5.94 -12.14
N VAL A 622 -5.04 -6.15 -10.83
CA VAL A 622 -5.94 -7.05 -10.07
C VAL A 622 -6.55 -6.41 -8.81
N GLY A 623 -6.74 -5.10 -8.81
CA GLY A 623 -7.54 -4.40 -7.80
C GLY A 623 -6.80 -3.84 -6.58
N THR A 624 -5.64 -4.38 -6.21
CA THR A 624 -4.83 -3.96 -5.04
C THR A 624 -3.36 -4.37 -5.16
N GLY A 625 -2.47 -3.71 -4.42
CA GLY A 625 -1.04 -4.02 -4.36
C GLY A 625 -0.28 -3.61 -5.62
N CYS A 626 -0.62 -2.45 -6.18
CA CYS A 626 -0.11 -1.99 -7.48
C CYS A 626 0.36 -0.53 -7.41
N VAL A 627 1.56 -0.25 -7.92
CA VAL A 627 2.14 1.10 -8.02
C VAL A 627 2.05 1.60 -9.46
N PHE A 628 1.21 2.60 -9.71
CA PHE A 628 0.95 3.22 -11.01
C PHE A 628 1.78 4.48 -11.25
N ARG A 629 2.11 4.75 -12.51
CA ARG A 629 2.57 6.06 -13.01
C ARG A 629 1.36 6.95 -13.31
N ARG A 630 1.29 8.12 -12.67
CA ARG A 630 0.18 9.10 -12.78
C ARG A 630 -0.17 9.44 -14.24
N GLN A 631 0.84 9.76 -15.05
CA GLN A 631 0.66 10.09 -16.47
C GLN A 631 0.01 8.96 -17.31
N ALA A 632 0.20 7.70 -16.93
CA ALA A 632 -0.40 6.57 -17.65
C ALA A 632 -1.90 6.41 -17.33
N LEU A 633 -2.35 6.83 -16.13
CA LEU A 633 -3.77 6.93 -15.75
C LEU A 633 -4.45 8.17 -16.34
N TYR A 634 -3.71 9.28 -16.54
CA TYR A 634 -4.13 10.42 -17.37
C TYR A 634 -4.21 10.10 -18.88
N GLY A 635 -4.04 8.83 -19.26
CA GLY A 635 -4.29 8.34 -20.61
C GLY A 635 -3.31 8.82 -21.67
N TYR A 636 -2.21 9.46 -21.28
CA TYR A 636 -1.10 9.74 -22.18
C TYR A 636 -0.51 8.41 -22.72
N ASN A 637 0.09 8.50 -23.90
CA ASN A 637 0.81 7.38 -24.50
C ASN A 637 2.19 7.23 -23.82
N PRO A 638 2.81 6.03 -23.83
CA PRO A 638 4.17 5.86 -23.34
C PRO A 638 5.15 6.78 -24.10
N PRO A 639 6.12 7.41 -23.44
CA PRO A 639 7.03 8.34 -24.08
C PRO A 639 7.77 7.69 -25.25
N SER A 640 7.87 8.45 -26.34
CA SER A 640 8.57 8.02 -27.55
C SER A 640 10.05 7.91 -27.28
N GLY A 641 10.52 6.70 -26.97
CA GLY A 641 11.95 6.42 -26.86
C GLY A 641 12.69 6.86 -28.14
N PRO A 642 13.96 7.28 -28.04
CA PRO A 642 14.69 7.89 -29.14
C PRO A 642 14.60 7.00 -30.37
N LYS A 643 14.13 7.59 -31.48
CA LYS A 643 14.14 6.92 -32.79
C LYS A 643 15.59 6.58 -33.07
N ARG A 644 15.96 5.30 -33.05
CA ARG A 644 17.29 4.84 -33.48
C ARG A 644 17.58 5.56 -34.81
N PRO A 645 18.70 6.28 -34.94
CA PRO A 645 19.01 6.96 -36.20
C PRO A 645 18.92 5.90 -37.30
N LYS A 646 18.18 6.21 -38.36
CA LYS A 646 18.10 5.31 -39.53
C LYS A 646 19.54 5.11 -39.97
N MET A 647 20.03 3.87 -39.89
CA MET A 647 21.39 3.54 -40.30
C MET A 647 21.57 4.05 -41.73
N VAL A 648 22.42 5.08 -41.90
CA VAL A 648 22.62 5.72 -43.19
C VAL A 648 23.29 4.68 -44.08
N THR A 649 22.51 4.13 -45.00
CA THR A 649 23.02 3.23 -46.03
C THR A 649 23.94 4.04 -46.92
N CYS A 650 25.25 3.87 -46.72
CA CYS A 650 26.29 4.58 -47.45
C CYS A 650 26.08 4.47 -48.96
N ASP A 651 25.97 5.61 -49.66
CA ASP A 651 25.67 5.72 -51.10
C ASP A 651 26.84 5.32 -52.02
N CYS A 652 27.71 4.41 -51.56
CA CYS A 652 28.94 3.99 -52.25
C CYS A 652 28.89 2.56 -52.82
N CYS A 653 27.71 2.04 -53.18
CA CYS A 653 27.59 0.71 -53.81
C CYS A 653 26.40 0.61 -54.80
N PRO A 654 26.64 0.68 -56.13
CA PRO A 654 25.59 0.78 -57.14
C PRO A 654 25.08 -0.60 -57.62
N CYS A 655 24.25 -1.29 -56.82
CA CYS A 655 23.75 -2.63 -57.18
C CYS A 655 22.25 -2.86 -56.89
N PHE A 656 21.48 -3.09 -57.97
CA PHE A 656 20.14 -3.69 -58.03
C PHE A 656 19.00 -3.09 -57.18
N GLY A 657 18.20 -2.19 -57.79
CA GLY A 657 16.96 -1.69 -57.21
C GLY A 657 15.68 -2.47 -57.62
N ARG A 658 14.57 -2.21 -56.94
CA ARG A 658 13.21 -2.55 -57.40
C ARG A 658 12.19 -1.45 -57.04
N LYS A 659 11.22 -1.21 -57.94
CA LYS A 659 10.32 -0.05 -57.92
C LYS A 659 9.36 -0.04 -56.73
N LYS A 660 9.12 1.14 -56.14
CA LYS A 660 7.97 1.44 -55.28
C LYS A 660 6.99 2.33 -56.06
N ARG A 661 5.70 1.97 -56.11
CA ARG A 661 4.67 2.77 -56.81
C ARG A 661 4.45 4.11 -56.09
N LYS A 662 4.44 5.23 -56.83
CA LYS A 662 3.78 6.47 -56.39
C LYS A 662 2.27 6.32 -56.61
N GLY A 663 1.47 6.72 -55.63
CA GLY A 663 0.11 7.21 -55.83
C GLY A 663 0.17 8.74 -55.82
N GLY A 664 -0.63 9.39 -56.66
CA GLY A 664 -0.62 10.86 -56.79
C GLY A 664 -1.36 11.57 -55.65
N LYS A 665 -1.04 12.86 -55.50
CA LYS A 665 -1.90 13.86 -54.88
C LYS A 665 -1.72 15.13 -55.72
N ASP A 666 -2.80 15.61 -56.32
CA ASP A 666 -2.77 16.76 -57.22
C ASP A 666 -2.79 18.09 -56.44
N GLY A 667 -2.49 19.20 -57.12
CA GLY A 667 -2.63 20.57 -56.57
C GLY A 667 -4.09 21.00 -56.46
N LEU A 668 -4.44 22.27 -56.20
CA LEU A 668 -3.73 23.56 -56.17
C LEU A 668 -4.48 24.48 -55.15
N PRO A 669 -4.17 25.79 -54.97
CA PRO A 669 -2.89 26.50 -54.96
C PRO A 669 -2.69 27.27 -53.62
N GLU A 670 -1.64 28.11 -53.52
CA GLU A 670 -1.51 29.13 -52.47
C GLU A 670 -2.50 30.29 -52.64
N GLY A 671 -2.81 30.99 -51.55
CA GLY A 671 -3.75 32.13 -51.59
C GLY A 671 -3.74 33.02 -50.34
N VAL A 672 -2.74 33.92 -50.27
CA VAL A 672 -2.67 35.18 -49.48
C VAL A 672 -2.85 35.08 -47.95
N ALA A 673 -1.97 35.76 -47.21
CA ALA A 673 -2.03 35.81 -45.75
C ALA A 673 -3.15 36.73 -45.22
N ASP A 674 -3.85 36.27 -44.19
CA ASP A 674 -4.41 37.12 -43.14
C ASP A 674 -3.82 36.63 -41.80
N GLY A 675 -3.05 37.48 -41.13
CA GLY A 675 -2.20 37.11 -40.00
C GLY A 675 -2.68 37.75 -38.71
N GLY A 676 -3.27 36.95 -37.82
CA GLY A 676 -3.58 37.43 -36.45
C GLY A 676 -4.63 36.65 -35.66
N MET A 677 -5.47 35.82 -36.29
CA MET A 677 -6.69 35.32 -35.65
C MET A 677 -6.93 33.79 -35.71
N ASP A 678 -5.89 33.00 -36.04
CA ASP A 678 -5.94 31.53 -35.91
C ASP A 678 -5.20 30.98 -34.69
N GLY A 679 -4.16 31.68 -34.20
CA GLY A 679 -3.44 31.28 -32.97
C GLY A 679 -4.38 31.19 -31.77
N ASP A 680 -5.21 32.22 -31.55
CA ASP A 680 -6.21 32.23 -30.48
C ASP A 680 -7.25 31.12 -30.65
N LYS A 681 -7.63 30.76 -31.88
CA LYS A 681 -8.57 29.65 -32.14
C LYS A 681 -7.91 28.30 -31.87
N GLU A 682 -6.68 28.06 -32.28
CA GLU A 682 -5.95 26.84 -31.96
C GLU A 682 -5.69 26.73 -30.45
N GLN A 683 -5.37 27.84 -29.78
CA GLN A 683 -5.15 27.89 -28.34
C GLN A 683 -6.45 27.66 -27.56
N MET A 684 -7.56 28.32 -27.91
CA MET A 684 -8.90 28.04 -27.35
C MET A 684 -9.33 26.59 -27.64
N MET A 685 -9.14 26.10 -28.87
CA MET A 685 -9.44 24.69 -29.20
C MET A 685 -8.57 23.73 -28.39
N SER A 686 -7.32 24.07 -28.09
CA SER A 686 -6.46 23.25 -27.20
C SER A 686 -6.99 23.26 -25.76
N GLN A 687 -7.34 24.43 -25.22
CA GLN A 687 -7.88 24.59 -23.86
C GLN A 687 -9.23 23.88 -23.72
N MET A 688 -10.17 24.07 -24.63
CA MET A 688 -11.46 23.36 -24.67
C MET A 688 -11.28 21.84 -24.81
N ASN A 689 -10.24 21.36 -25.50
CA ASN A 689 -9.91 19.93 -25.53
C ASN A 689 -9.31 19.44 -24.20
N PHE A 690 -8.55 20.26 -23.47
CA PHE A 690 -8.06 19.91 -22.14
C PHE A 690 -9.16 19.94 -21.08
N GLU A 691 -10.02 20.96 -21.07
CA GLU A 691 -11.22 21.03 -20.20
C GLU A 691 -12.14 19.84 -20.43
N LYS A 692 -12.44 19.51 -21.68
CA LYS A 692 -13.24 18.33 -22.03
C LYS A 692 -12.58 17.02 -21.59
N ARG A 693 -11.26 16.92 -21.64
CA ARG A 693 -10.56 15.70 -21.18
C ARG A 693 -10.55 15.61 -19.66
N PHE A 694 -10.02 16.62 -18.99
CA PHE A 694 -9.60 16.58 -17.59
C PHE A 694 -10.57 17.26 -16.59
N GLY A 695 -11.52 18.05 -17.08
CA GLY A 695 -12.45 18.86 -16.29
C GLY A 695 -12.01 20.33 -16.15
N GLN A 696 -12.83 21.12 -15.46
CA GLN A 696 -12.76 22.60 -15.46
C GLN A 696 -11.71 23.22 -14.53
N SER A 697 -11.12 22.45 -13.61
CA SER A 697 -10.13 22.99 -12.67
C SER A 697 -8.80 23.30 -13.38
N ALA A 698 -8.52 24.59 -13.59
CA ALA A 698 -7.26 25.05 -14.18
C ALA A 698 -6.03 24.66 -13.33
N ALA A 699 -6.18 24.59 -12.00
CA ALA A 699 -5.14 24.11 -11.09
C ALA A 699 -4.84 22.61 -11.33
N PHE A 700 -5.89 21.78 -11.43
CA PHE A 700 -5.73 20.37 -11.77
C PHE A 700 -5.10 20.18 -13.16
N VAL A 701 -5.63 20.84 -14.19
CA VAL A 701 -5.11 20.78 -15.56
C VAL A 701 -3.62 21.15 -15.60
N THR A 702 -3.22 22.24 -14.94
CA THR A 702 -1.81 22.65 -14.80
C THR A 702 -0.96 21.57 -14.14
N SER A 703 -1.42 20.96 -13.04
CA SER A 703 -0.68 19.91 -12.35
C SER A 703 -0.45 18.65 -13.21
N THR A 704 -1.31 18.37 -14.20
CA THR A 704 -1.12 17.24 -15.12
C THR A 704 0.05 17.39 -16.09
N PHE A 705 0.54 18.61 -16.35
CA PHE A 705 1.69 18.84 -17.23
C PHE A 705 3.05 18.70 -16.52
N MET A 706 3.06 18.65 -15.18
CA MET A 706 4.29 18.50 -14.39
C MET A 706 4.69 17.02 -14.35
N GLU A 707 5.54 16.55 -15.27
CA GLU A 707 5.92 15.11 -15.36
C GLU A 707 6.61 14.58 -14.10
N GLU A 708 7.40 15.42 -13.42
CA GLU A 708 8.08 15.07 -12.15
C GLU A 708 7.16 15.18 -10.92
N GLY A 709 5.99 15.78 -11.08
CA GLY A 709 5.01 16.02 -10.01
C GLY A 709 5.26 17.30 -9.22
N GLY A 710 4.72 17.35 -8.00
CA GLY A 710 4.77 18.53 -7.12
C GLY A 710 3.71 19.60 -7.42
N VAL A 711 3.63 20.60 -6.54
CA VAL A 711 2.61 21.67 -6.56
C VAL A 711 3.29 23.03 -6.79
N PRO A 712 2.79 23.91 -7.68
CA PRO A 712 3.39 25.23 -7.92
C PRO A 712 3.48 26.10 -6.65
N PRO A 713 4.65 26.70 -6.33
CA PRO A 713 4.87 27.41 -5.06
C PRO A 713 4.07 28.72 -4.92
N SER A 714 3.43 29.20 -5.98
CA SER A 714 2.56 30.39 -5.98
C SER A 714 1.14 30.14 -5.46
N SER A 715 0.76 28.89 -5.17
CA SER A 715 -0.61 28.52 -4.81
C SER A 715 -0.85 28.52 -3.30
N SER A 716 -1.75 29.39 -2.81
CA SER A 716 -2.02 29.48 -1.38
C SER A 716 -2.73 28.22 -0.83
N PRO A 717 -2.48 27.81 0.44
CA PRO A 717 -3.08 26.61 1.01
C PRO A 717 -4.63 26.59 0.98
N ALA A 718 -5.27 27.76 1.06
CA ALA A 718 -6.71 27.92 0.99
C ALA A 718 -7.26 27.82 -0.46
N ALA A 719 -6.53 28.33 -1.45
CA ALA A 719 -6.91 28.18 -2.86
C ALA A 719 -6.81 26.71 -3.30
N LEU A 720 -5.72 26.03 -2.94
CA LEU A 720 -5.55 24.59 -3.18
C LEU A 720 -6.67 23.76 -2.53
N LEU A 721 -7.13 24.16 -1.35
CA LEU A 721 -8.26 23.51 -0.67
C LEU A 721 -9.59 23.72 -1.40
N LYS A 722 -9.89 24.95 -1.85
CA LYS A 722 -11.10 25.23 -2.66
C LYS A 722 -11.13 24.38 -3.93
N GLU A 723 -9.99 24.29 -4.64
CA GLU A 723 -9.85 23.44 -5.82
C GLU A 723 -9.94 21.95 -5.48
N ALA A 724 -9.36 21.50 -4.36
CA ALA A 724 -9.47 20.12 -3.89
C ALA A 724 -10.94 19.70 -3.64
N ILE A 725 -11.77 20.58 -3.08
CA ILE A 725 -13.22 20.36 -2.94
C ILE A 725 -13.93 20.39 -4.31
N HIS A 726 -13.55 21.30 -5.22
CA HIS A 726 -14.13 21.36 -6.57
C HIS A 726 -13.91 20.06 -7.36
N VAL A 727 -12.69 19.50 -7.36
CA VAL A 727 -12.38 18.29 -8.15
C VAL A 727 -13.01 17.00 -7.60
N ILE A 728 -13.51 16.98 -6.36
CA ILE A 728 -14.29 15.86 -5.79
C ILE A 728 -15.82 16.09 -5.80
N SER A 729 -16.28 17.19 -6.41
CA SER A 729 -17.71 17.50 -6.56
C SER A 729 -18.43 16.50 -7.48
N CYS A 730 -19.73 16.28 -7.26
CA CYS A 730 -20.44 15.16 -7.88
C CYS A 730 -20.60 15.29 -9.41
N GLY A 731 -20.62 16.53 -9.92
CA GLY A 731 -20.72 16.84 -11.35
C GLY A 731 -19.39 17.13 -12.05
N TYR A 732 -18.24 17.02 -11.36
CA TYR A 732 -16.93 17.31 -11.98
C TYR A 732 -16.63 16.41 -13.19
N GLU A 733 -17.19 15.21 -13.20
CA GLU A 733 -16.99 14.21 -14.26
C GLU A 733 -17.97 14.41 -15.45
N ASP A 734 -19.00 15.26 -15.32
CA ASP A 734 -20.03 15.44 -16.34
C ASP A 734 -19.47 15.99 -17.65
N LYS A 735 -19.75 15.29 -18.75
CA LYS A 735 -19.28 15.60 -20.12
C LYS A 735 -17.75 15.53 -20.31
N THR A 736 -17.02 15.02 -19.31
CA THR A 736 -15.56 14.81 -19.42
C THR A 736 -15.21 13.41 -19.94
N ASP A 737 -13.93 13.16 -20.25
CA ASP A 737 -13.43 11.82 -20.61
C ASP A 737 -13.07 10.93 -19.39
N TRP A 738 -13.35 11.38 -18.16
CA TRP A 738 -13.15 10.59 -16.93
C TRP A 738 -13.98 9.30 -16.92
N GLY A 739 -13.36 8.19 -16.54
CA GLY A 739 -13.97 6.86 -16.56
C GLY A 739 -14.19 6.26 -17.96
N LEU A 740 -14.16 7.06 -19.03
CA LEU A 740 -14.32 6.60 -20.41
C LEU A 740 -12.96 6.35 -21.08
N GLU A 741 -12.04 7.30 -20.94
CA GLU A 741 -10.66 7.20 -21.39
C GLU A 741 -9.65 7.48 -20.27
N LEU A 742 -9.98 8.28 -19.25
CA LEU A 742 -9.07 8.65 -18.16
C LEU A 742 -9.37 7.92 -16.84
N GLY A 743 -8.32 7.65 -16.06
CA GLY A 743 -8.41 7.02 -14.75
C GLY A 743 -8.80 5.53 -14.78
N TRP A 744 -9.44 5.08 -13.72
CA TRP A 744 -10.14 3.79 -13.66
C TRP A 744 -11.38 3.82 -14.54
N ILE A 745 -11.51 2.80 -15.40
CA ILE A 745 -12.50 2.76 -16.48
C ILE A 745 -13.86 2.24 -15.97
N TYR A 746 -14.92 2.98 -16.26
CA TYR A 746 -16.30 2.68 -15.86
C TYR A 746 -16.97 1.67 -16.80
N GLY A 747 -18.08 1.08 -16.35
CA GLY A 747 -18.86 0.12 -17.15
C GLY A 747 -18.42 -1.34 -17.01
N SER A 748 -17.75 -1.69 -15.90
CA SER A 748 -17.67 -3.08 -15.43
C SER A 748 -17.64 -3.17 -13.90
N ILE A 749 -18.10 -4.29 -13.33
CA ILE A 749 -17.85 -4.68 -11.93
C ILE A 749 -16.38 -5.13 -11.69
N THR A 750 -15.62 -5.37 -12.76
CA THR A 750 -14.16 -5.58 -12.74
C THR A 750 -13.47 -4.45 -13.50
N GLU A 751 -13.48 -3.24 -12.94
CA GLU A 751 -12.81 -2.07 -13.51
C GLU A 751 -11.28 -2.25 -13.61
N ASP A 752 -10.72 -3.16 -12.81
CA ASP A 752 -9.29 -3.41 -12.66
C ASP A 752 -8.68 -4.01 -13.93
N ILE A 753 -9.17 -5.17 -14.35
CA ILE A 753 -8.72 -5.87 -15.56
C ILE A 753 -8.95 -4.97 -16.79
N LEU A 754 -10.08 -4.26 -16.83
CA LEU A 754 -10.44 -3.32 -17.89
C LEU A 754 -9.48 -2.12 -17.98
N THR A 755 -9.13 -1.51 -16.84
CA THR A 755 -8.18 -0.39 -16.77
C THR A 755 -6.79 -0.85 -17.20
N GLY A 756 -6.31 -1.99 -16.69
CA GLY A 756 -5.03 -2.58 -17.11
C GLY A 756 -4.97 -2.85 -18.62
N PHE A 757 -6.02 -3.46 -19.18
CA PHE A 757 -6.17 -3.71 -20.62
C PHE A 757 -6.13 -2.42 -21.45
N LYS A 758 -6.83 -1.37 -21.00
CA LYS A 758 -6.86 -0.06 -21.67
C LYS A 758 -5.46 0.58 -21.74
N MET A 759 -4.69 0.50 -20.66
CA MET A 759 -3.31 0.99 -20.61
C MET A 759 -2.38 0.18 -21.54
N HIS A 760 -2.47 -1.15 -21.54
CA HIS A 760 -1.69 -2.01 -22.44
C HIS A 760 -2.03 -1.78 -23.92
N CYS A 761 -3.29 -1.50 -24.25
CA CYS A 761 -3.70 -1.13 -25.62
C CYS A 761 -3.05 0.19 -26.10
N ARG A 762 -2.74 1.13 -25.19
CA ARG A 762 -1.96 2.34 -25.50
C ARG A 762 -0.46 2.07 -25.70
N GLY A 763 0.00 0.84 -25.47
CA GLY A 763 1.39 0.41 -25.64
C GLY A 763 2.26 0.54 -24.40
N TRP A 764 1.66 0.86 -23.24
CA TRP A 764 2.36 0.78 -21.97
C TRP A 764 2.70 -0.68 -21.60
N ARG A 765 3.73 -0.84 -20.77
CA ARG A 765 4.19 -2.11 -20.22
C ARG A 765 3.95 -2.13 -18.71
N SER A 766 3.51 -3.24 -18.14
CA SER A 766 3.53 -3.44 -16.68
C SER A 766 4.67 -4.37 -16.26
N ILE A 767 4.88 -4.47 -14.94
CA ILE A 767 5.92 -5.31 -14.34
C ILE A 767 5.32 -6.11 -13.19
N TYR A 768 5.67 -7.39 -13.10
CA TYR A 768 5.40 -8.21 -11.93
C TYR A 768 6.61 -8.21 -10.99
N CYS A 769 6.40 -7.91 -9.70
CA CYS A 769 7.43 -7.96 -8.68
C CYS A 769 7.06 -8.99 -7.60
N MET A 770 8.02 -9.87 -7.27
CA MET A 770 7.84 -10.92 -6.27
C MET A 770 9.04 -10.96 -5.30
N PRO A 771 9.07 -10.09 -4.28
CA PRO A 771 10.08 -10.15 -3.23
C PRO A 771 10.07 -11.45 -2.43
N LYS A 772 11.21 -11.73 -1.78
CA LYS A 772 11.41 -12.90 -0.89
C LYS A 772 10.43 -12.90 0.29
N LEU A 773 10.18 -11.72 0.86
CA LEU A 773 9.08 -11.48 1.81
C LEU A 773 7.94 -10.81 1.05
N ALA A 774 6.73 -11.37 1.12
CA ALA A 774 5.57 -10.83 0.40
C ALA A 774 5.36 -9.34 0.69
N ALA A 775 5.22 -8.53 -0.36
CA ALA A 775 5.05 -7.08 -0.25
C ALA A 775 3.82 -6.69 0.58
N PHE A 776 2.67 -7.20 0.14
CA PHE A 776 1.37 -6.95 0.73
C PHE A 776 0.74 -8.26 1.20
N LYS A 777 -0.13 -8.14 2.20
CA LYS A 777 -0.94 -9.24 2.71
C LYS A 777 -2.33 -8.74 3.06
N GLY A 778 -3.34 -9.59 2.95
CA GLY A 778 -4.69 -9.27 3.40
C GLY A 778 -5.43 -10.43 4.06
N SER A 779 -6.71 -10.21 4.37
CA SER A 779 -7.59 -11.21 4.98
C SER A 779 -8.37 -11.98 3.91
N ALA A 780 -8.20 -13.31 3.83
CA ALA A 780 -9.01 -14.11 2.91
C ALA A 780 -10.47 -14.29 3.41
N PRO A 781 -11.47 -14.38 2.52
CA PRO A 781 -12.82 -14.83 2.89
C PRO A 781 -12.77 -16.24 3.52
N ILE A 782 -13.07 -16.33 4.81
CA ILE A 782 -12.95 -17.58 5.59
C ILE A 782 -14.13 -18.55 5.38
N ASN A 783 -15.25 -18.08 4.82
CA ASN A 783 -16.44 -18.88 4.55
C ASN A 783 -16.64 -19.11 3.05
N LEU A 784 -17.44 -20.12 2.70
CA LEU A 784 -17.67 -20.50 1.31
C LEU A 784 -18.63 -19.52 0.59
N SER A 785 -19.60 -18.92 1.29
CA SER A 785 -20.57 -18.00 0.70
C SER A 785 -19.92 -16.76 0.11
N ASP A 786 -19.02 -16.11 0.85
CA ASP A 786 -18.35 -14.88 0.42
C ASP A 786 -17.33 -15.19 -0.67
N ARG A 787 -16.68 -16.35 -0.60
CA ARG A 787 -15.79 -16.83 -1.67
C ARG A 787 -16.55 -17.10 -2.97
N LEU A 788 -17.73 -17.72 -2.91
CA LEU A 788 -18.59 -17.92 -4.09
C LEU A 788 -19.12 -16.57 -4.63
N ASN A 789 -19.58 -15.67 -3.77
CA ASN A 789 -20.01 -14.32 -4.15
C ASN A 789 -18.88 -13.50 -4.80
N GLN A 790 -17.64 -13.64 -4.33
CA GLN A 790 -16.46 -13.02 -4.93
C GLN A 790 -16.18 -13.57 -6.34
N VAL A 791 -16.17 -14.89 -6.52
CA VAL A 791 -15.97 -15.52 -7.85
C VAL A 791 -17.12 -15.18 -8.81
N LEU A 792 -18.36 -15.10 -8.32
CA LEU A 792 -19.52 -14.69 -9.10
C LEU A 792 -19.38 -13.25 -9.62
N ARG A 793 -18.91 -12.30 -8.78
CA ARG A 793 -18.63 -10.92 -9.22
C ARG A 793 -17.55 -10.87 -10.29
N TRP A 794 -16.46 -11.63 -10.14
CA TRP A 794 -15.41 -11.72 -11.16
C TRP A 794 -15.94 -12.28 -12.49
N ALA A 795 -16.72 -13.36 -12.44
CA ALA A 795 -17.32 -13.98 -13.62
C ALA A 795 -18.29 -13.03 -14.34
N LEU A 796 -19.14 -12.31 -13.59
CA LEU A 796 -20.08 -11.35 -14.15
C LEU A 796 -19.34 -10.15 -14.78
N GLY A 797 -18.35 -9.58 -14.11
CA GLY A 797 -17.51 -8.51 -14.67
C GLY A 797 -16.77 -8.92 -15.94
N SER A 798 -16.21 -10.13 -15.99
CA SER A 798 -15.59 -10.70 -17.20
C SER A 798 -16.57 -10.82 -18.38
N VAL A 799 -17.82 -11.24 -18.12
CA VAL A 799 -18.89 -11.32 -19.14
C VAL A 799 -19.36 -9.93 -19.57
N GLU A 800 -19.44 -8.99 -18.65
CA GLU A 800 -19.75 -7.58 -18.92
C GLU A 800 -18.69 -6.95 -19.84
N ILE A 801 -17.39 -7.16 -19.56
CA ILE A 801 -16.29 -6.74 -20.44
C ILE A 801 -16.40 -7.43 -21.81
N PHE A 802 -16.74 -8.71 -21.88
CA PHE A 802 -16.87 -9.46 -23.13
C PHE A 802 -17.93 -8.87 -24.07
N PHE A 803 -19.10 -8.45 -23.54
CA PHE A 803 -20.16 -7.82 -24.31
C PHE A 803 -20.00 -6.29 -24.46
N SER A 804 -19.12 -5.65 -23.68
CA SER A 804 -18.83 -4.23 -23.78
C SER A 804 -18.12 -3.83 -25.09
N ARG A 805 -18.12 -2.52 -25.36
CA ARG A 805 -17.27 -1.86 -26.39
C ARG A 805 -15.77 -2.16 -26.23
N HIS A 806 -15.32 -2.61 -25.07
CA HIS A 806 -13.92 -2.90 -24.74
C HIS A 806 -13.56 -4.40 -24.85
N SER A 807 -14.44 -5.24 -25.41
CA SER A 807 -14.17 -6.66 -25.66
C SER A 807 -12.81 -6.91 -26.36
N PRO A 808 -11.89 -7.68 -25.76
CA PRO A 808 -10.54 -7.92 -26.32
C PRO A 808 -10.50 -8.59 -27.71
N LEU A 809 -11.61 -9.18 -28.15
CA LEU A 809 -11.81 -9.73 -29.50
C LEU A 809 -11.92 -8.65 -30.59
N LEU A 810 -12.35 -7.43 -30.24
CA LEU A 810 -12.68 -6.36 -31.20
C LEU A 810 -11.98 -5.03 -30.89
N TYR A 811 -11.68 -4.75 -29.62
CA TYR A 811 -11.07 -3.50 -29.19
C TYR A 811 -9.54 -3.46 -29.37
N GLY A 812 -8.96 -2.27 -29.51
CA GLY A 812 -7.51 -2.06 -29.41
C GLY A 812 -6.66 -2.65 -30.55
N TYR A 813 -7.25 -2.94 -31.73
CA TYR A 813 -6.48 -3.35 -32.91
C TYR A 813 -5.82 -2.17 -33.63
N LYS A 814 -6.40 -0.97 -33.53
CA LYS A 814 -5.83 0.26 -34.09
C LYS A 814 -4.50 0.58 -33.39
N GLY A 815 -3.42 0.72 -34.16
CA GLY A 815 -2.07 1.01 -33.68
C GLY A 815 -1.19 -0.22 -33.39
N GLY A 816 -1.75 -1.42 -33.21
CA GLY A 816 -0.98 -2.67 -33.08
C GLY A 816 -0.12 -2.80 -31.80
N ASN A 817 -0.32 -1.94 -30.81
CA ASN A 817 0.53 -1.81 -29.62
C ASN A 817 0.39 -2.97 -28.59
N LEU A 818 -0.76 -3.65 -28.55
CA LEU A 818 -0.97 -4.82 -27.69
C LEU A 818 -0.40 -6.08 -28.35
N LYS A 819 0.50 -6.78 -27.65
CA LYS A 819 1.11 -8.03 -28.17
C LYS A 819 0.07 -9.14 -28.36
N TRP A 820 0.26 -9.98 -29.37
CA TRP A 820 -0.73 -11.03 -29.72
C TRP A 820 -0.93 -12.07 -28.60
N LEU A 821 0.14 -12.50 -27.91
CA LEU A 821 0.03 -13.39 -26.75
C LEU A 821 -0.66 -12.71 -25.55
N GLU A 822 -0.48 -11.40 -25.38
CA GLU A 822 -1.16 -10.64 -24.34
C GLU A 822 -2.66 -10.51 -24.64
N ARG A 823 -3.00 -10.29 -25.91
CA ARG A 823 -4.39 -10.34 -26.38
C ARG A 823 -5.01 -11.73 -26.14
N PHE A 824 -4.27 -12.81 -26.37
CA PHE A 824 -4.75 -14.18 -26.06
C PHE A 824 -5.02 -14.35 -24.56
N ALA A 825 -4.17 -13.80 -23.68
CA ALA A 825 -4.41 -13.78 -22.23
C ALA A 825 -5.68 -13.00 -21.88
N TYR A 826 -5.85 -11.78 -22.39
CA TYR A 826 -7.05 -10.96 -22.14
C TYR A 826 -8.33 -11.60 -22.70
N ILE A 827 -8.27 -12.26 -23.85
CA ILE A 827 -9.39 -13.06 -24.40
C ILE A 827 -9.72 -14.24 -23.48
N ASN A 828 -8.73 -14.96 -22.96
CA ASN A 828 -8.94 -16.03 -21.98
C ASN A 828 -9.62 -15.50 -20.70
N THR A 829 -9.17 -14.34 -20.20
CA THR A 829 -9.71 -13.69 -18.98
C THR A 829 -11.15 -13.17 -19.14
N THR A 830 -11.64 -12.90 -20.36
CA THR A 830 -13.06 -12.57 -20.58
C THR A 830 -13.92 -13.77 -20.95
N ILE A 831 -13.37 -14.82 -21.57
CA ILE A 831 -14.11 -16.00 -22.04
C ILE A 831 -14.19 -17.13 -20.99
N TYR A 832 -13.30 -17.20 -20.00
CA TYR A 832 -13.30 -18.29 -19.00
C TYR A 832 -14.66 -18.59 -18.35
N PRO A 833 -15.57 -17.63 -18.06
CA PRO A 833 -16.86 -17.93 -17.45
C PRO A 833 -17.74 -18.79 -18.35
N PHE A 834 -17.66 -18.61 -19.67
CA PHE A 834 -18.46 -19.37 -20.64
C PHE A 834 -18.05 -20.86 -20.70
N THR A 835 -16.84 -21.22 -20.29
CA THR A 835 -16.40 -22.62 -20.16
C THR A 835 -17.23 -23.41 -19.13
N SER A 836 -17.97 -22.74 -18.23
CA SER A 836 -18.93 -23.39 -17.32
C SER A 836 -20.09 -24.08 -18.05
N LEU A 837 -20.53 -23.57 -19.20
CA LEU A 837 -21.66 -24.11 -19.97
C LEU A 837 -21.34 -25.50 -20.58
N PRO A 838 -20.27 -25.67 -21.38
CA PRO A 838 -19.87 -27.00 -21.84
C PRO A 838 -19.37 -27.89 -20.69
N LEU A 839 -18.85 -27.34 -19.58
CA LEU A 839 -18.51 -28.14 -18.40
C LEU A 839 -19.75 -28.78 -17.77
N LEU A 840 -20.85 -28.03 -17.61
CA LEU A 840 -22.12 -28.58 -17.09
C LEU A 840 -22.69 -29.67 -18.02
N ALA A 841 -22.67 -29.44 -19.34
CA ALA A 841 -23.09 -30.43 -20.32
C ALA A 841 -22.20 -31.68 -20.29
N TYR A 842 -20.88 -31.52 -20.31
CA TYR A 842 -19.93 -32.63 -20.32
C TYR A 842 -19.96 -33.45 -19.03
N CYS A 843 -20.18 -32.82 -17.87
CA CYS A 843 -20.34 -33.51 -16.60
C CYS A 843 -21.65 -34.32 -16.49
N THR A 844 -22.69 -33.98 -17.26
CA THR A 844 -23.95 -34.76 -17.28
C THR A 844 -23.95 -35.88 -18.32
N LEU A 845 -23.13 -35.81 -19.38
CA LEU A 845 -23.01 -36.87 -20.40
C LEU A 845 -22.78 -38.29 -19.82
N PRO A 846 -21.86 -38.53 -18.85
CA PRO A 846 -21.67 -39.87 -18.28
C PRO A 846 -22.94 -40.44 -17.62
N ALA A 847 -23.72 -39.61 -16.92
CA ALA A 847 -24.97 -40.03 -16.29
C ALA A 847 -26.05 -40.35 -17.33
N VAL A 848 -26.17 -39.56 -18.39
CA VAL A 848 -27.10 -39.83 -19.50
C VAL A 848 -26.70 -41.11 -20.25
N CYS A 849 -25.41 -41.33 -20.50
CA CYS A 849 -24.91 -42.57 -21.11
C CYS A 849 -25.23 -43.80 -20.24
N LEU A 850 -25.00 -43.71 -18.93
CA LEU A 850 -25.27 -44.79 -17.98
C LEU A 850 -26.77 -45.15 -17.90
N LEU A 851 -27.65 -44.15 -17.92
CA LEU A 851 -29.11 -44.33 -17.82
C LEU A 851 -29.76 -44.77 -19.16
N THR A 852 -29.20 -44.39 -20.30
CA THR A 852 -29.77 -44.71 -21.63
C THR A 852 -29.13 -45.91 -22.32
N GLY A 853 -27.98 -46.39 -21.83
CA GLY A 853 -27.18 -47.43 -22.48
C GLY A 853 -26.56 -46.99 -23.83
N LYS A 854 -26.63 -45.70 -24.19
CA LYS A 854 -26.03 -45.15 -25.42
C LYS A 854 -24.71 -44.46 -25.10
N PHE A 855 -23.68 -44.73 -25.92
CA PHE A 855 -22.31 -44.28 -25.69
C PHE A 855 -21.86 -43.18 -26.65
N ILE A 856 -21.03 -42.26 -26.16
CA ILE A 856 -20.43 -41.14 -26.93
C ILE A 856 -19.25 -41.54 -27.82
N MET A 857 -18.78 -42.79 -27.72
CA MET A 857 -17.72 -43.39 -28.55
C MET A 857 -18.17 -44.76 -29.06
N PRO A 858 -17.74 -45.18 -30.27
CA PRO A 858 -17.92 -46.55 -30.72
C PRO A 858 -17.07 -47.52 -29.86
N PRO A 859 -17.43 -48.82 -29.79
CA PRO A 859 -16.59 -49.82 -29.16
C PRO A 859 -15.25 -49.95 -29.91
N VAL A 860 -14.17 -49.53 -29.25
CA VAL A 860 -12.81 -49.49 -29.82
C VAL A 860 -12.18 -50.89 -29.73
N SER A 861 -11.67 -51.43 -30.85
CA SER A 861 -10.96 -52.72 -30.83
C SER A 861 -9.60 -52.60 -30.13
N ALA A 862 -9.08 -53.72 -29.60
CA ALA A 862 -7.77 -53.73 -28.94
C ALA A 862 -6.63 -53.23 -29.86
N GLU A 863 -6.76 -53.45 -31.16
CA GLU A 863 -5.82 -52.97 -32.20
C GLU A 863 -5.87 -51.45 -32.37
N GLN A 864 -7.06 -50.84 -32.29
CA GLN A 864 -7.20 -49.38 -32.31
C GLN A 864 -6.66 -48.73 -31.04
N LEU A 865 -6.77 -49.39 -29.87
CA LEU A 865 -6.08 -48.98 -28.65
C LEU A 865 -4.54 -49.01 -28.79
N ALA A 866 -3.99 -50.00 -29.50
CA ALA A 866 -2.55 -50.06 -29.78
C ALA A 866 -2.05 -48.89 -30.65
N SER A 867 -2.91 -48.27 -31.45
CA SER A 867 -2.57 -47.06 -32.23
C SER A 867 -2.47 -45.75 -31.41
N PHE A 868 -2.71 -45.80 -30.09
CA PHE A 868 -2.42 -44.73 -29.14
C PHE A 868 -1.34 -45.16 -28.10
N PRO A 869 -0.04 -45.19 -28.46
CA PRO A 869 1.05 -45.84 -27.70
C PRO A 869 1.48 -45.14 -26.39
N HIS A 870 0.63 -44.29 -25.80
CA HIS A 870 0.87 -43.61 -24.52
C HIS A 870 -0.17 -43.93 -23.42
N LEU A 871 -1.11 -44.85 -23.67
CA LEU A 871 -2.10 -45.31 -22.67
C LEU A 871 -1.90 -46.78 -22.24
N SER A 872 -1.00 -47.53 -22.88
CA SER A 872 -0.80 -48.98 -22.71
C SER A 872 0.21 -49.35 -21.61
N SER A 873 0.16 -48.70 -20.44
CA SER A 873 1.02 -49.03 -19.28
C SER A 873 0.41 -50.01 -18.27
N PHE A 874 -0.86 -50.39 -18.45
CA PHE A 874 -1.53 -51.43 -17.64
C PHE A 874 -1.90 -52.63 -18.51
N PRO A 875 -1.35 -53.83 -18.25
CA PRO A 875 -1.73 -55.04 -18.98
C PRO A 875 -3.14 -55.48 -18.53
N PRO A 876 -4.04 -55.87 -19.46
CA PRO A 876 -5.33 -56.41 -19.10
C PRO A 876 -5.15 -57.78 -18.43
N LYS A 877 -5.62 -57.93 -17.18
CA LYS A 877 -5.74 -59.25 -16.56
C LYS A 877 -6.83 -60.03 -17.31
N SER A 878 -6.44 -61.15 -17.91
CA SER A 878 -7.38 -62.10 -18.50
C SER A 878 -8.27 -62.73 -17.42
N THR A 879 -9.52 -62.28 -17.33
CA THR A 879 -10.58 -62.99 -16.58
C THR A 879 -10.97 -64.23 -17.37
N GLY A 880 -10.20 -65.30 -17.18
CA GLY A 880 -10.52 -66.61 -17.72
C GLY A 880 -11.83 -67.12 -17.10
N SER A 881 -12.71 -67.65 -17.94
CA SER A 881 -13.96 -68.30 -17.53
C SER A 881 -13.69 -69.56 -16.72
N ASN A 882 -14.28 -69.68 -15.53
CA ASN A 882 -14.58 -70.95 -14.87
C ASN A 882 -15.62 -70.74 -13.76
N VAL A 883 -16.81 -71.31 -13.97
CA VAL A 883 -17.95 -71.48 -13.03
C VAL A 883 -18.41 -70.19 -12.34
#